data_AF-K9ZIB3-F1
#
_entry.id   AF-K9ZIB3-F1
#
_cell.length_a   1.000
_cell.length_b   1.000
_cell.length_c   1.000
_cell.angle_alpha   90.00
_cell.angle_beta   90.00
_cell.angle_gamma   90.00
#
_symmetry.space_group_name_H-M   'P 1'
#
loop_
_entity.id
_entity.type
_entity.pdbx_description
1 polymer ?
#
loop_
_entity_poly.entity_id
_entity_poly.type
_entity_poly.pdbx_seq_one_letter_code
_entity_poly.pdbx_strand_id
1 'polypeptide(L)'
;MSQITIQCRLVASETTRQQLWQLMAEKNTPLINELLSQIGKHPEFETWRQKGKHPTGIVKELCEPLKTDPRFIGQPARFYTSATASVNYIYESWFALMKRYQSQLDGKLRWLEMFNSDAELVEHSGVSLDTLRATSAEILAQFAPQDTNRDTSNKGKKSKMGKKSQKSDSEGNLSKKLFDAYSSAEDNLTRCAISHLLKNGCKVSNKEENSEKFTQRRRKLEIQIQRLTEKLAARIPKGRDLTDTQWLETLFTATYNVPEDETEAKLWQNSLLRKFSSLPFPVAYETNEDLVWSKNRFGRICLTFPTLREHIFQIYCDSRQLHWFQRFLEDQEIKKNSKNQHSSALFTLRSGRIAWQEGEGKGEPWDIHHLTLYCCVDTRLWTEEGTNLVKEEKAEEIAKTITQTKAKGDLNDKQQAHLKRKNSSLARINNPFPRPSQPLYKGQSHILLGVSLGLEKPATVAVVDGTTGKVLTYRNIKQLLGDNYKLLNRQRQQKHLLSHQRHIAQRIAAPNNFGDSELGEYIDRLLAKEIIAIAQTYQAGSIVLPNLGDMREQIQSEIKAKAEQKSDLVEVQKKYAKQYPNSVHQWSYGRLITNIQSQSKKAGIVIEEGKQQIRASPLEKAKELAINAYQSRKA
;
A
#
# COMPACT_ATOMS: atom_id res chain seq x y z
N MET A 1 -2.00 -9.62 6.44
CA MET A 1 -2.56 -8.96 7.64
C MET A 1 -3.36 -10.02 8.39
N SER A 2 -3.53 -9.96 9.71
CA SER A 2 -4.45 -10.90 10.41
C SER A 2 -5.92 -10.52 10.22
N GLN A 3 -6.18 -9.27 9.82
CA GLN A 3 -7.51 -8.80 9.52
C GLN A 3 -7.91 -9.14 8.08
N ILE A 4 -9.16 -9.58 7.91
CA ILE A 4 -9.82 -9.81 6.62
C ILE A 4 -11.13 -9.02 6.57
N THR A 5 -11.57 -8.68 5.36
CA THR A 5 -12.92 -8.14 5.12
C THR A 5 -13.79 -9.25 4.56
N ILE A 6 -14.94 -9.50 5.20
CA ILE A 6 -16.02 -10.34 4.68
C ILE A 6 -17.21 -9.46 4.26
N GLN A 7 -18.10 -9.96 3.41
CA GLN A 7 -19.22 -9.17 2.90
C GLN A 7 -20.50 -10.00 2.75
N CYS A 8 -21.64 -9.42 3.12
CA CYS A 8 -22.95 -10.04 2.95
C CYS A 8 -23.99 -9.04 2.43
N ARG A 9 -24.99 -9.54 1.72
CA ARG A 9 -26.16 -8.75 1.31
C ARG A 9 -27.06 -8.59 2.54
N LEU A 10 -27.54 -7.37 2.75
CA LEU A 10 -28.57 -7.06 3.72
C LEU A 10 -29.93 -7.06 3.00
N VAL A 11 -30.89 -7.82 3.52
CA VAL A 11 -32.26 -7.89 3.00
C VAL A 11 -33.23 -7.35 4.05
N ALA A 12 -34.01 -6.34 3.70
CA ALA A 12 -35.01 -5.70 4.57
C ALA A 12 -36.26 -5.34 3.75
N SER A 13 -37.31 -4.84 4.41
CA SER A 13 -38.50 -4.33 3.72
C SER A 13 -38.13 -3.22 2.73
N GLU A 14 -38.96 -3.04 1.70
CA GLU A 14 -38.82 -1.94 0.75
C GLU A 14 -38.80 -0.58 1.45
N THR A 15 -39.74 -0.33 2.37
CA THR A 15 -39.77 0.86 3.23
C THR A 15 -38.46 1.12 3.97
N THR A 16 -37.84 0.07 4.54
CA THR A 16 -36.54 0.17 5.21
C THR A 16 -35.41 0.51 4.22
N ARG A 17 -35.43 -0.08 3.03
CA ARG A 17 -34.43 0.15 1.98
C ARG A 17 -34.53 1.58 1.42
N GLN A 18 -35.74 2.05 1.16
CA GLN A 18 -36.04 3.42 0.73
C GLN A 18 -35.59 4.45 1.78
N GLN A 19 -36.00 4.32 3.04
CA GLN A 19 -35.61 5.25 4.11
C GLN A 19 -34.09 5.28 4.33
N LEU A 20 -33.41 4.13 4.26
CA LEU A 20 -31.95 4.08 4.36
C LEU A 20 -31.28 4.70 3.12
N TRP A 21 -31.84 4.51 1.92
CA TRP A 21 -31.37 5.16 0.71
C TRP A 21 -31.46 6.69 0.85
N GLN A 22 -32.61 7.22 1.24
CA GLN A 22 -32.83 8.66 1.49
C GLN A 22 -31.81 9.21 2.51
N LEU A 23 -31.64 8.55 3.67
CA LEU A 23 -30.64 8.95 4.67
C LEU A 23 -29.20 8.96 4.12
N MET A 24 -28.82 8.00 3.27
CA MET A 24 -27.47 7.90 2.71
C MET A 24 -27.23 8.83 1.52
N ALA A 25 -28.22 9.00 0.64
CA ALA A 25 -28.14 9.71 -0.62
C ALA A 25 -28.52 11.19 -0.51
N GLU A 26 -29.61 11.52 0.20
CA GLU A 26 -30.16 12.88 0.25
C GLU A 26 -29.59 13.69 1.43
N LYS A 27 -29.20 13.05 2.53
CA LYS A 27 -28.62 13.73 3.71
C LYS A 27 -27.11 13.53 3.84
N ASN A 28 -26.67 12.28 4.00
CA ASN A 28 -25.27 11.99 4.37
C ASN A 28 -24.27 12.25 3.24
N THR A 29 -24.62 11.96 1.99
CA THR A 29 -23.74 12.24 0.84
C THR A 29 -23.57 13.75 0.61
N PRO A 30 -24.65 14.56 0.57
CA PRO A 30 -24.56 16.02 0.59
C PRO A 30 -23.78 16.58 1.78
N LEU A 31 -23.94 16.05 3.00
CA LEU A 31 -23.12 16.48 4.15
C LEU A 31 -21.62 16.23 3.92
N ILE A 32 -21.26 15.06 3.39
CA ILE A 32 -19.86 14.75 3.05
C ILE A 32 -19.33 15.68 1.96
N ASN A 33 -20.15 15.97 0.93
CA ASN A 33 -19.80 16.91 -0.13
C ASN A 33 -19.56 18.33 0.40
N GLU A 34 -20.41 18.80 1.31
CA GLU A 34 -20.31 20.10 1.97
C GLU A 34 -19.05 20.18 2.85
N LEU A 35 -18.79 19.17 3.69
CA LEU A 35 -17.57 19.10 4.50
C LEU A 35 -16.28 19.08 3.64
N LEU A 36 -16.29 18.37 2.51
CA LEU A 36 -15.18 18.39 1.55
C LEU A 36 -14.95 19.79 0.97
N SER A 37 -16.04 20.49 0.62
CA SER A 37 -16.05 21.87 0.11
C SER A 37 -15.49 22.86 1.15
N GLN A 38 -15.95 22.80 2.40
CA GLN A 38 -15.53 23.72 3.46
C GLN A 38 -14.06 23.61 3.82
N ILE A 39 -13.52 22.39 3.91
CA ILE A 39 -12.07 22.18 4.18
C ILE A 39 -11.24 22.77 3.04
N GLY A 40 -11.65 22.58 1.78
CA GLY A 40 -10.96 23.13 0.61
C GLY A 40 -11.02 24.66 0.52
N LYS A 41 -11.97 25.30 1.22
CA LYS A 41 -12.13 26.76 1.31
C LYS A 41 -11.55 27.35 2.61
N HIS A 42 -10.98 26.52 3.49
CA HIS A 42 -10.52 26.97 4.81
C HIS A 42 -9.28 27.89 4.68
N PRO A 43 -9.20 29.02 5.40
CA PRO A 43 -8.06 29.96 5.28
C PRO A 43 -6.69 29.31 5.50
N GLU A 44 -6.59 28.38 6.45
CA GLU A 44 -5.33 27.67 6.72
C GLU A 44 -5.00 26.50 5.75
N PHE A 45 -5.87 26.20 4.78
CA PHE A 45 -5.77 24.99 3.93
C PHE A 45 -4.38 24.83 3.27
N GLU A 46 -3.82 25.93 2.79
CA GLU A 46 -2.48 25.98 2.20
C GLU A 46 -1.38 25.62 3.21
N THR A 47 -1.49 26.08 4.45
CA THR A 47 -0.54 25.73 5.52
C THR A 47 -0.62 24.25 5.88
N TRP A 48 -1.83 23.67 5.83
CA TRP A 48 -2.05 22.23 6.04
C TRP A 48 -1.49 21.40 4.87
N ARG A 49 -1.60 21.92 3.63
CA ARG A 49 -0.99 21.32 2.43
C ARG A 49 0.52 21.23 2.55
N GLN A 50 1.18 22.31 2.96
CA GLN A 50 2.63 22.35 3.19
C GLN A 50 3.05 21.40 4.33
N LYS A 51 2.32 21.40 5.46
CA LYS A 51 2.59 20.49 6.59
C LYS A 51 2.33 19.02 6.22
N GLY A 52 1.42 18.77 5.28
CA GLY A 52 0.92 17.45 4.86
C GLY A 52 -0.06 16.83 5.86
N LYS A 53 -0.75 17.64 6.67
CA LYS A 53 -1.81 17.23 7.59
C LYS A 53 -2.63 18.45 8.05
N HIS A 54 -3.92 18.24 8.30
CA HIS A 54 -4.78 19.20 8.99
C HIS A 54 -4.81 18.93 10.51
N PRO A 55 -5.35 19.84 11.34
CA PRO A 55 -5.52 19.63 12.78
C PRO A 55 -6.47 18.46 13.10
N THR A 56 -6.21 17.75 14.20
CA THR A 56 -7.10 16.69 14.69
C THR A 56 -8.37 17.31 15.27
N GLY A 57 -9.53 17.06 14.64
CA GLY A 57 -10.82 17.54 15.12
C GLY A 57 -11.49 18.59 14.25
N ILE A 58 -10.75 19.27 13.36
CA ILE A 58 -11.28 20.36 12.52
C ILE A 58 -12.53 19.98 11.71
N VAL A 59 -12.57 18.77 11.16
CA VAL A 59 -13.72 18.27 10.39
C VAL A 59 -14.95 18.04 11.27
N LYS A 60 -14.74 17.74 12.56
CA LYS A 60 -15.82 17.67 13.54
C LYS A 60 -16.34 19.06 13.87
N GLU A 61 -15.45 20.03 14.08
CA GLU A 61 -15.79 21.44 14.34
C GLU A 61 -16.61 22.03 13.19
N LEU A 62 -16.21 21.81 11.94
CA LEU A 62 -16.99 22.17 10.74
C LEU A 62 -18.33 21.41 10.64
N CYS A 63 -18.43 20.21 11.19
CA CYS A 63 -19.66 19.41 11.17
C CYS A 63 -20.68 19.83 12.24
N GLU A 64 -20.26 20.37 13.40
CA GLU A 64 -21.19 20.81 14.46
C GLU A 64 -22.27 21.80 13.98
N PRO A 65 -21.98 22.94 13.30
CA PRO A 65 -23.01 23.87 12.83
C PRO A 65 -23.91 23.27 11.73
N LEU A 66 -23.41 22.30 10.97
CA LEU A 66 -24.18 21.60 9.95
C LEU A 66 -25.24 20.65 10.54
N LYS A 67 -25.18 20.30 11.83
CA LYS A 67 -26.22 19.45 12.48
C LYS A 67 -27.55 20.16 12.64
N THR A 68 -27.53 21.49 12.69
CA THR A 68 -28.72 22.36 12.81
C THR A 68 -29.22 22.88 11.46
N ASP A 69 -28.48 22.67 10.38
CA ASP A 69 -28.88 23.04 9.02
C ASP A 69 -30.09 22.19 8.58
N PRO A 70 -31.21 22.79 8.10
CA PRO A 70 -32.36 22.05 7.59
C PRO A 70 -32.05 20.97 6.55
N ARG A 71 -30.96 21.13 5.78
CA ARG A 71 -30.51 20.15 4.77
C ARG A 71 -30.01 18.84 5.39
N PHE A 72 -29.46 18.89 6.60
CA PHE A 72 -28.78 17.74 7.23
C PHE A 72 -29.43 17.30 8.56
N ILE A 73 -30.31 18.11 9.13
CA ILE A 73 -30.97 17.85 10.41
C ILE A 73 -31.79 16.53 10.41
N GLY A 74 -31.93 15.93 11.59
CA GLY A 74 -32.74 14.73 11.81
C GLY A 74 -32.13 13.41 11.32
N GLN A 75 -30.89 13.40 10.80
CA GLN A 75 -30.17 12.14 10.56
C GLN A 75 -29.55 11.59 11.87
N PRO A 76 -29.34 10.26 12.01
CA PRO A 76 -28.83 9.70 13.26
C PRO A 76 -27.37 10.08 13.57
N ALA A 77 -27.02 10.20 14.86
CA ALA A 77 -25.69 10.63 15.32
C ALA A 77 -24.49 9.90 14.65
N ARG A 78 -24.65 8.60 14.38
CA ARG A 78 -23.63 7.76 13.72
C ARG A 78 -23.30 8.22 12.29
N PHE A 79 -24.26 8.80 11.57
CA PHE A 79 -24.06 9.30 10.20
C PHE A 79 -23.12 10.51 10.21
N TYR A 80 -23.34 11.51 11.08
CA TYR A 80 -22.40 12.63 11.26
C TYR A 80 -20.99 12.17 11.63
N THR A 81 -20.86 11.20 12.54
CA THR A 81 -19.55 10.62 12.91
C THR A 81 -18.89 9.94 11.72
N SER A 82 -19.63 9.13 10.96
CA SER A 82 -19.13 8.47 9.75
C SER A 82 -18.74 9.46 8.65
N ALA A 83 -19.50 10.54 8.46
CA ALA A 83 -19.19 11.61 7.51
C ALA A 83 -17.87 12.29 7.89
N THR A 84 -17.74 12.71 9.15
CA THR A 84 -16.52 13.30 9.72
C THR A 84 -15.31 12.38 9.52
N ALA A 85 -15.42 11.10 9.86
CA ALA A 85 -14.35 10.11 9.70
C ALA A 85 -13.97 9.87 8.23
N SER A 86 -14.97 9.79 7.34
CA SER A 86 -14.74 9.62 5.89
C SER A 86 -13.99 10.80 5.29
N VAL A 87 -14.35 12.01 5.68
CA VAL A 87 -13.73 13.26 5.20
C VAL A 87 -12.31 13.44 5.75
N ASN A 88 -12.08 13.15 7.05
CA ASN A 88 -10.74 13.08 7.64
C ASN A 88 -9.84 12.14 6.82
N TYR A 89 -10.27 10.90 6.60
CA TYR A 89 -9.47 9.90 5.86
C TYR A 89 -9.16 10.31 4.42
N ILE A 90 -10.13 10.93 3.72
CA ILE A 90 -9.92 11.46 2.36
C ILE A 90 -8.82 12.54 2.37
N TYR A 91 -8.88 13.48 3.30
CA TYR A 91 -7.90 14.57 3.38
C TYR A 91 -6.53 14.11 3.91
N GLU A 92 -6.46 13.23 4.90
CA GLU A 92 -5.18 12.63 5.34
C GLU A 92 -4.44 11.96 4.18
N SER A 93 -5.16 11.16 3.38
CA SER A 93 -4.61 10.50 2.18
C SER A 93 -4.18 11.51 1.11
N TRP A 94 -4.99 12.56 0.86
CA TRP A 94 -4.68 13.60 -0.12
C TRP A 94 -3.48 14.46 0.30
N PHE A 95 -3.43 14.91 1.56
CA PHE A 95 -2.33 15.71 2.09
C PHE A 95 -1.01 14.93 2.12
N ALA A 96 -1.04 13.64 2.47
CA ALA A 96 0.15 12.77 2.38
C ALA A 96 0.65 12.62 0.93
N LEU A 97 -0.26 12.54 -0.04
CA LEU A 97 0.07 12.50 -1.47
C LEU A 97 0.64 13.83 -1.96
N MET A 98 0.04 14.97 -1.59
CA MET A 98 0.51 16.30 -1.97
C MET A 98 1.89 16.59 -1.40
N LYS A 99 2.13 16.30 -0.11
CA LYS A 99 3.46 16.42 0.50
C LYS A 99 4.52 15.59 -0.23
N ARG A 100 4.17 14.37 -0.65
CA ARG A 100 5.06 13.52 -1.45
C ARG A 100 5.36 14.13 -2.83
N TYR A 101 4.37 14.72 -3.50
CA TYR A 101 4.60 15.42 -4.77
C TYR A 101 5.43 16.69 -4.59
N GLN A 102 5.23 17.45 -3.52
CA GLN A 102 6.05 18.62 -3.17
C GLN A 102 7.51 18.21 -3.00
N SER A 103 7.81 17.25 -2.12
CA SER A 103 9.20 16.78 -1.92
C SER A 103 9.83 16.17 -3.19
N GLN A 104 9.02 15.60 -4.10
CA GLN A 104 9.50 15.13 -5.42
C GLN A 104 9.77 16.28 -6.40
N LEU A 105 9.04 17.39 -6.29
CA LEU A 105 9.24 18.60 -7.07
C LEU A 105 10.45 19.37 -6.54
N ASP A 106 10.53 19.63 -5.24
CA ASP A 106 11.66 20.32 -4.59
C ASP A 106 12.99 19.63 -4.93
N GLY A 107 13.04 18.30 -4.80
CA GLY A 107 14.21 17.49 -5.14
C GLY A 107 14.56 17.50 -6.64
N LYS A 108 13.61 17.78 -7.53
CA LYS A 108 13.86 17.92 -8.97
C LYS A 108 14.20 19.34 -9.39
N LEU A 109 13.67 20.35 -8.71
CA LEU A 109 14.06 21.76 -8.90
C LEU A 109 15.51 21.95 -8.46
N ARG A 110 15.88 21.51 -7.24
CA ARG A 110 17.27 21.49 -6.77
C ARG A 110 18.18 20.67 -7.70
N TRP A 111 17.66 19.61 -8.32
CA TRP A 111 18.44 18.88 -9.33
C TRP A 111 18.59 19.66 -10.63
N LEU A 112 17.54 20.31 -11.15
CA LEU A 112 17.59 21.12 -12.37
C LEU A 112 18.55 22.30 -12.22
N GLU A 113 18.55 22.96 -11.06
CA GLU A 113 19.43 24.07 -10.70
C GLU A 113 20.92 23.69 -10.76
N MET A 114 21.26 22.46 -10.38
CA MET A 114 22.64 21.93 -10.46
C MET A 114 22.97 21.29 -11.82
N PHE A 115 21.98 21.02 -12.67
CA PHE A 115 22.14 20.21 -13.88
C PHE A 115 22.55 21.06 -15.10
N ASN A 116 23.76 21.62 -15.02
CA ASN A 116 24.36 22.46 -16.05
C ASN A 116 25.26 21.66 -17.00
N SER A 117 25.37 22.13 -18.25
CA SER A 117 26.27 21.59 -19.25
C SER A 117 27.74 21.88 -18.91
N ASP A 118 28.67 21.15 -19.52
CA ASP A 118 30.10 21.37 -19.32
C ASP A 118 30.53 22.79 -19.77
N ALA A 119 29.86 23.36 -20.78
CA ALA A 119 30.05 24.74 -21.20
C ALA A 119 29.56 25.76 -20.15
N GLU A 120 28.32 25.62 -19.67
CA GLU A 120 27.76 26.48 -18.59
C GLU A 120 28.59 26.38 -17.30
N LEU A 121 29.15 25.20 -16.98
CA LEU A 121 30.00 25.00 -15.80
C LEU A 121 31.39 25.65 -15.93
N VAL A 122 31.98 25.64 -17.13
CA VAL A 122 33.22 26.36 -17.43
C VAL A 122 32.99 27.87 -17.38
N GLU A 123 31.87 28.35 -17.92
CA GLU A 123 31.50 29.77 -17.90
C GLU A 123 31.24 30.27 -16.47
N HIS A 124 30.48 29.52 -15.66
CA HIS A 124 30.20 29.88 -14.27
C HIS A 124 31.38 29.75 -13.30
N SER A 125 32.36 28.88 -13.59
CA SER A 125 33.58 28.79 -12.78
C SER A 125 34.69 29.72 -13.24
N GLY A 126 34.68 30.16 -14.51
CA GLY A 126 35.73 30.99 -15.10
C GLY A 126 37.04 30.27 -15.36
N VAL A 127 37.07 28.92 -15.29
CA VAL A 127 38.29 28.11 -15.42
C VAL A 127 38.08 26.94 -16.38
N SER A 128 39.16 26.44 -16.98
CA SER A 128 39.09 25.42 -18.02
C SER A 128 38.55 24.07 -17.51
N LEU A 129 37.93 23.31 -18.41
CA LEU A 129 37.26 22.05 -18.10
C LEU A 129 38.19 21.03 -17.40
N ASP A 130 39.49 21.04 -17.70
CA ASP A 130 40.46 20.16 -17.06
C ASP A 130 40.82 20.57 -15.63
N THR A 131 40.83 21.88 -15.32
CA THR A 131 40.94 22.33 -13.91
C THR A 131 39.69 21.95 -13.12
N LEU A 132 38.50 22.08 -13.72
CA LEU A 132 37.24 21.67 -13.10
C LEU A 132 37.21 20.15 -12.84
N ARG A 133 37.77 19.33 -13.75
CA ARG A 133 38.02 17.89 -13.54
C ARG A 133 39.02 17.62 -12.41
N ALA A 134 40.09 18.41 -12.28
CA ALA A 134 41.06 18.28 -11.19
C ALA A 134 40.41 18.56 -9.82
N THR A 135 39.71 19.69 -9.66
CA THR A 135 38.97 20.01 -8.43
C THR A 135 37.86 18.98 -8.15
N SER A 136 37.20 18.45 -9.20
CA SER A 136 36.26 17.33 -9.06
C SER A 136 36.93 16.07 -8.48
N ALA A 137 38.17 15.78 -8.89
CA ALA A 137 38.92 14.64 -8.36
C ALA A 137 39.37 14.86 -6.90
N GLU A 138 39.80 16.09 -6.55
CA GLU A 138 40.14 16.48 -5.18
C GLU A 138 38.94 16.36 -4.22
N ILE A 139 37.76 16.85 -4.63
CA ILE A 139 36.53 16.74 -3.85
C ILE A 139 36.14 15.25 -3.67
N LEU A 140 36.25 14.41 -4.71
CA LEU A 140 36.06 12.97 -4.55
C LEU A 140 37.08 12.33 -3.59
N ALA A 141 38.34 12.79 -3.60
CA ALA A 141 39.37 12.29 -2.68
C ALA A 141 39.08 12.69 -1.22
N GLN A 142 38.54 13.88 -0.96
CA GLN A 142 38.07 14.30 0.37
C GLN A 142 36.92 13.43 0.91
N PHE A 143 36.05 12.92 0.02
CA PHE A 143 34.94 12.04 0.39
C PHE A 143 35.25 10.53 0.29
N ALA A 144 36.44 10.17 -0.19
CA ALA A 144 36.92 8.79 -0.15
C ALA A 144 37.15 8.35 1.32
N PRO A 145 36.90 7.07 1.67
CA PRO A 145 37.25 6.59 3.00
C PRO A 145 38.78 6.63 3.15
N GLN A 146 39.28 7.43 4.09
CA GLN A 146 40.69 7.41 4.45
C GLN A 146 41.04 6.07 5.09
N ASP A 147 41.73 5.19 4.36
CA ASP A 147 42.45 4.05 4.93
C ASP A 147 43.66 4.57 5.72
N THR A 148 43.41 5.07 6.94
CA THR A 148 44.47 5.47 7.87
C THR A 148 45.15 4.24 8.46
N ASN A 149 46.41 4.02 8.09
CA ASN A 149 47.25 2.96 8.64
C ASN A 149 48.44 3.57 9.41
N ARG A 150 48.33 3.54 10.76
CA ARG A 150 49.40 3.45 11.77
C ARG A 150 50.36 4.65 11.93
N ASP A 151 50.82 4.99 13.13
CA ASP A 151 50.53 4.52 14.53
C ASP A 151 50.89 5.70 15.49
N THR A 152 50.84 5.68 16.84
CA THR A 152 50.86 4.59 17.83
C THR A 152 50.14 5.00 19.13
N SER A 153 49.59 4.01 19.88
CA SER A 153 49.02 4.13 21.25
C SER A 153 47.69 4.92 21.35
N ASN A 154 46.74 4.62 22.26
CA ASN A 154 46.78 3.80 23.48
C ASN A 154 45.45 3.01 23.71
N LYS A 155 45.41 2.15 24.74
CA LYS A 155 44.38 1.09 24.99
C LYS A 155 42.92 1.58 25.16
N GLY A 156 41.93 0.89 24.56
CA GLY A 156 40.51 1.03 24.93
C GLY A 156 39.48 0.13 24.19
N LYS A 157 39.05 -0.98 24.83
CA LYS A 157 37.85 -1.84 24.60
C LYS A 157 37.35 -2.12 23.15
N LYS A 158 37.38 -3.42 22.78
CA LYS A 158 36.84 -3.96 21.51
C LYS A 158 35.31 -4.19 21.55
N SER A 159 34.61 -3.79 20.49
CA SER A 159 33.44 -4.51 19.96
C SER A 159 33.63 -4.73 18.45
N LYS A 160 33.32 -5.92 17.93
CA LYS A 160 33.55 -6.29 16.53
C LYS A 160 32.26 -6.21 15.73
N MET A 161 32.17 -5.29 14.77
CA MET A 161 31.22 -5.40 13.66
C MET A 161 31.72 -6.41 12.62
N GLY A 162 30.80 -7.22 12.06
CA GLY A 162 31.07 -8.07 10.91
C GLY A 162 31.12 -7.28 9.59
N LYS A 163 32.06 -7.61 8.70
CA LYS A 163 32.16 -7.04 7.35
C LYS A 163 30.91 -7.37 6.52
N LYS A 164 30.12 -6.35 6.15
CA LYS A 164 29.11 -6.41 5.07
C LYS A 164 29.53 -5.47 3.92
N SER A 165 29.07 -5.75 2.71
CA SER A 165 29.60 -5.23 1.44
C SER A 165 29.48 -3.71 1.27
N GLN A 166 30.60 -2.98 1.33
CA GLN A 166 30.62 -1.50 1.28
C GLN A 166 30.35 -0.86 -0.10
N LYS A 167 30.33 -1.61 -1.22
CA LYS A 167 30.47 -1.01 -2.57
C LYS A 167 29.19 -0.46 -3.22
N SER A 168 27.99 -0.78 -2.72
CA SER A 168 26.71 -0.22 -3.22
C SER A 168 26.14 0.87 -2.31
N ASP A 169 26.31 0.72 -0.99
CA ASP A 169 25.85 1.73 -0.03
C ASP A 169 26.75 2.98 -0.03
N SER A 170 27.98 2.88 -0.55
CA SER A 170 28.89 4.02 -0.69
C SER A 170 28.42 5.07 -1.71
N GLU A 171 27.92 4.68 -2.89
CA GLU A 171 27.48 5.64 -3.92
C GLU A 171 26.23 6.43 -3.48
N GLY A 172 25.27 5.75 -2.82
CA GLY A 172 24.07 6.38 -2.24
C GLY A 172 24.34 7.29 -1.03
N ASN A 173 25.49 7.12 -0.37
CA ASN A 173 25.94 7.97 0.74
C ASN A 173 26.81 9.14 0.23
N LEU A 174 27.68 8.88 -0.76
CA LEU A 174 28.51 9.88 -1.44
C LEU A 174 27.66 10.95 -2.16
N SER A 175 26.66 10.52 -2.93
CA SER A 175 25.72 11.43 -3.60
C SER A 175 25.03 12.38 -2.62
N LYS A 176 24.56 11.90 -1.46
CA LYS A 176 23.98 12.76 -0.42
C LYS A 176 24.99 13.77 0.12
N LYS A 177 26.19 13.31 0.48
CA LYS A 177 27.29 14.19 0.95
C LYS A 177 27.64 15.28 -0.06
N LEU A 178 27.66 14.94 -1.36
CA LEU A 178 27.89 15.92 -2.43
C LEU A 178 26.73 16.92 -2.59
N PHE A 179 25.47 16.48 -2.51
CA PHE A 179 24.32 17.38 -2.48
C PHE A 179 24.38 18.35 -1.29
N ASP A 180 24.74 17.87 -0.09
CA ASP A 180 24.85 18.70 1.10
C ASP A 180 26.04 19.67 0.99
N ALA A 181 27.20 19.20 0.51
CA ALA A 181 28.37 20.03 0.24
C ALA A 181 28.10 21.14 -0.79
N TYR A 182 27.32 20.87 -1.84
CA TYR A 182 26.90 21.91 -2.80
C TYR A 182 26.16 23.06 -2.12
N SER A 183 25.28 22.74 -1.17
CA SER A 183 24.49 23.73 -0.42
C SER A 183 25.26 24.45 0.68
N SER A 184 26.42 23.94 1.10
CA SER A 184 27.32 24.59 2.08
C SER A 184 28.53 25.28 1.44
N ALA A 185 28.84 25.02 0.17
CA ALA A 185 29.92 25.70 -0.54
C ALA A 185 29.52 27.16 -0.86
N GLU A 186 30.37 28.12 -0.52
CA GLU A 186 30.23 29.53 -0.91
C GLU A 186 30.91 29.83 -2.26
N ASP A 187 31.94 29.05 -2.62
CA ASP A 187 32.71 29.18 -3.86
C ASP A 187 32.01 28.56 -5.09
N ASN A 188 31.98 29.32 -6.17
CA ASN A 188 31.40 28.92 -7.46
C ASN A 188 32.18 27.78 -8.14
N LEU A 189 33.51 27.74 -8.03
CA LEU A 189 34.33 26.67 -8.61
C LEU A 189 34.02 25.32 -7.93
N THR A 190 33.99 25.32 -6.59
CA THR A 190 33.59 24.17 -5.77
C THR A 190 32.17 23.69 -6.11
N ARG A 191 31.20 24.61 -6.24
CA ARG A 191 29.83 24.28 -6.69
C ARG A 191 29.82 23.64 -8.08
N CYS A 192 30.53 24.22 -9.04
CA CYS A 192 30.58 23.70 -10.42
C CYS A 192 31.24 22.31 -10.51
N ALA A 193 32.31 22.07 -9.74
CA ALA A 193 32.95 20.77 -9.64
C ALA A 193 32.00 19.71 -9.04
N ILE A 194 31.24 20.05 -7.98
CA ILE A 194 30.24 19.15 -7.40
C ILE A 194 29.10 18.85 -8.39
N SER A 195 28.61 19.85 -9.11
CA SER A 195 27.59 19.64 -10.17
C SER A 195 28.09 18.72 -11.28
N HIS A 196 29.32 18.89 -11.75
CA HIS A 196 29.96 18.02 -12.73
C HIS A 196 30.08 16.56 -12.23
N LEU A 197 30.47 16.37 -10.96
CA LEU A 197 30.49 15.05 -10.33
C LEU A 197 29.11 14.41 -10.28
N LEU A 198 28.10 15.13 -9.79
CA LEU A 198 26.74 14.61 -9.67
C LEU A 198 26.15 14.27 -11.05
N LYS A 199 26.34 15.12 -12.06
CA LYS A 199 25.91 14.90 -13.46
C LYS A 199 26.45 13.59 -14.02
N ASN A 200 27.72 13.27 -13.71
CA ASN A 200 28.42 12.09 -14.18
C ASN A 200 28.31 10.86 -13.26
N GLY A 201 27.42 10.89 -12.25
CA GLY A 201 27.18 9.75 -11.35
C GLY A 201 28.25 9.57 -10.28
N CYS A 202 28.67 10.69 -9.68
CA CYS A 202 29.73 10.80 -8.66
C CYS A 202 31.11 10.34 -9.16
N LYS A 203 31.41 10.60 -10.45
CA LYS A 203 32.65 10.16 -11.14
C LYS A 203 33.16 11.26 -12.06
N VAL A 204 34.48 11.40 -12.18
CA VAL A 204 35.09 12.29 -13.18
C VAL A 204 34.99 11.61 -14.55
N SER A 205 34.41 12.31 -15.53
CA SER A 205 34.35 11.84 -16.92
C SER A 205 35.51 12.41 -17.74
N ASN A 206 36.33 11.53 -18.31
CA ASN A 206 37.35 11.90 -19.29
C ASN A 206 36.79 11.95 -20.73
N LYS A 207 35.49 11.71 -20.92
CA LYS A 207 34.81 11.82 -22.21
C LYS A 207 34.08 13.15 -22.30
N GLU A 208 34.17 13.79 -23.47
CA GLU A 208 33.43 15.00 -23.81
C GLU A 208 31.90 14.81 -23.71
N GLU A 209 31.21 15.86 -23.31
CA GLU A 209 29.75 15.84 -23.18
C GLU A 209 29.06 15.82 -24.55
N ASN A 210 28.17 14.85 -24.73
CA ASN A 210 27.30 14.83 -25.90
C ASN A 210 26.11 15.78 -25.67
N SER A 211 26.19 16.98 -26.24
CA SER A 211 25.22 18.07 -26.09
C SER A 211 23.77 17.64 -26.36
N GLU A 212 23.50 16.88 -27.43
CA GLU A 212 22.15 16.37 -27.73
C GLU A 212 21.58 15.47 -26.63
N LYS A 213 22.40 14.57 -26.06
CA LYS A 213 21.98 13.71 -24.94
C LYS A 213 21.81 14.50 -23.65
N PHE A 214 22.57 15.57 -23.46
CA PHE A 214 22.41 16.46 -22.31
C PHE A 214 21.09 17.26 -22.41
N THR A 215 20.84 17.93 -23.53
CA THR A 215 19.60 18.70 -23.77
C THR A 215 18.36 17.81 -23.69
N GLN A 216 18.39 16.58 -24.24
CA GLN A 216 17.31 15.60 -24.06
C GLN A 216 17.09 15.20 -22.60
N ARG A 217 18.15 15.09 -21.78
CA ARG A 217 18.04 14.79 -20.34
C ARG A 217 17.44 15.97 -19.57
N ARG A 218 17.91 17.20 -19.83
CA ARG A 218 17.41 18.45 -19.23
C ARG A 218 15.94 18.67 -19.58
N ARG A 219 15.58 18.56 -20.86
CA ARG A 219 14.18 18.65 -21.32
C ARG A 219 13.26 17.59 -20.69
N LYS A 220 13.77 16.37 -20.49
CA LYS A 220 13.03 15.30 -19.79
C LYS A 220 12.86 15.56 -18.28
N LEU A 221 13.76 16.33 -17.66
CA LEU A 221 13.64 16.77 -16.27
C LEU A 221 12.62 17.90 -16.16
N GLU A 222 12.67 18.91 -17.03
CA GLU A 222 11.67 19.98 -17.15
C GLU A 222 10.24 19.42 -17.31
N ILE A 223 10.00 18.53 -18.28
CA ILE A 223 8.70 17.89 -18.50
C ILE A 223 8.23 17.14 -17.24
N GLN A 224 9.15 16.60 -16.45
CA GLN A 224 8.80 15.94 -15.18
C GLN A 224 8.50 16.92 -14.04
N ILE A 225 9.10 18.11 -14.04
CA ILE A 225 8.79 19.20 -13.11
C ILE A 225 7.44 19.79 -13.48
N GLN A 226 7.19 20.08 -14.76
CA GLN A 226 5.89 20.54 -15.26
C GLN A 226 4.75 19.55 -14.92
N ARG A 227 4.96 18.25 -15.13
CA ARG A 227 3.98 17.22 -14.71
C ARG A 227 3.82 17.06 -13.21
N LEU A 228 4.71 17.62 -12.38
CA LEU A 228 4.58 17.65 -10.93
C LEU A 228 3.94 18.96 -10.46
N THR A 229 4.22 20.11 -11.08
CA THR A 229 3.49 21.37 -10.82
C THR A 229 2.01 21.20 -11.20
N GLU A 230 1.70 20.64 -12.37
CA GLU A 230 0.34 20.27 -12.79
C GLU A 230 -0.36 19.34 -11.78
N LYS A 231 0.39 18.44 -11.12
CA LYS A 231 -0.12 17.52 -10.11
C LYS A 231 -0.25 18.11 -8.71
N LEU A 232 0.43 19.21 -8.41
CA LEU A 232 0.27 19.99 -7.18
C LEU A 232 -0.85 21.02 -7.31
N ALA A 233 -1.05 21.55 -8.52
CA ALA A 233 -2.25 22.26 -8.95
C ALA A 233 -3.47 21.31 -9.13
N ALA A 234 -3.30 20.00 -8.89
CA ALA A 234 -4.40 19.05 -9.02
C ALA A 234 -5.52 19.35 -8.01
N ARG A 235 -6.75 19.18 -8.49
CA ARG A 235 -7.96 19.64 -7.82
C ARG A 235 -8.16 18.98 -6.45
N ILE A 236 -8.64 19.79 -5.51
CA ILE A 236 -9.08 19.41 -4.16
C ILE A 236 -10.02 18.19 -4.22
N PRO A 237 -10.02 17.28 -3.23
CA PRO A 237 -10.93 16.13 -3.18
C PRO A 237 -12.40 16.53 -3.42
N LYS A 238 -12.98 16.00 -4.49
CA LYS A 238 -14.39 16.25 -4.85
C LYS A 238 -15.32 15.24 -4.17
N GLY A 239 -16.53 15.70 -3.89
CA GLY A 239 -17.67 14.87 -3.51
C GLY A 239 -18.20 13.96 -4.63
N ARG A 240 -19.33 13.31 -4.35
CA ARG A 240 -20.11 12.52 -5.33
C ARG A 240 -21.29 13.34 -5.82
N ASP A 241 -21.49 13.37 -7.13
CA ASP A 241 -22.78 13.72 -7.72
C ASP A 241 -23.57 12.42 -7.84
N LEU A 242 -24.80 12.40 -7.33
CA LEU A 242 -25.75 11.28 -7.42
C LEU A 242 -26.90 11.59 -8.38
N THR A 243 -26.97 12.82 -8.86
CA THR A 243 -28.07 13.40 -9.64
C THR A 243 -27.65 13.73 -11.07
N ASP A 244 -26.37 13.52 -11.40
CA ASP A 244 -25.69 13.88 -12.64
C ASP A 244 -25.90 15.35 -13.07
N THR A 245 -26.28 16.23 -12.15
CA THR A 245 -26.59 17.64 -12.43
C THR A 245 -25.36 18.38 -12.95
N GLN A 246 -24.18 18.17 -12.35
CA GLN A 246 -22.94 18.79 -12.85
C GLN A 246 -22.55 18.26 -14.23
N TRP A 247 -22.88 17.00 -14.53
CA TRP A 247 -22.61 16.41 -15.83
C TRP A 247 -23.56 16.97 -16.89
N LEU A 248 -24.86 17.08 -16.58
CA LEU A 248 -25.89 17.68 -17.44
C LEU A 248 -25.63 19.18 -17.69
N GLU A 249 -25.28 19.95 -16.66
CA GLU A 249 -24.87 21.36 -16.78
C GLU A 249 -23.61 21.52 -17.65
N THR A 250 -22.63 20.63 -17.49
CA THR A 250 -21.43 20.64 -18.36
C THR A 250 -21.80 20.27 -19.80
N LEU A 251 -22.68 19.29 -20.00
CA LEU A 251 -23.14 18.87 -21.34
C LEU A 251 -23.88 20.01 -22.03
N PHE A 252 -24.78 20.69 -21.31
CA PHE A 252 -25.52 21.83 -21.82
C PHE A 252 -24.55 22.95 -22.24
N THR A 253 -23.67 23.37 -21.33
CA THR A 253 -22.61 24.36 -21.61
C THR A 253 -21.78 23.97 -22.84
N ALA A 254 -21.31 22.71 -22.91
CA ALA A 254 -20.50 22.21 -24.02
C ALA A 254 -21.26 22.00 -25.35
N THR A 255 -22.59 22.05 -25.33
CA THR A 255 -23.44 21.96 -26.53
C THR A 255 -23.74 23.34 -27.11
N TYR A 256 -23.90 24.36 -26.25
CA TYR A 256 -24.32 25.70 -26.66
C TYR A 256 -23.19 26.74 -26.73
N ASN A 257 -22.07 26.52 -26.03
CA ASN A 257 -20.94 27.45 -25.98
C ASN A 257 -19.68 26.83 -26.60
N VAL A 258 -18.80 27.70 -27.11
CA VAL A 258 -17.42 27.34 -27.49
C VAL A 258 -16.52 27.65 -26.28
N PRO A 259 -15.60 26.75 -25.87
CA PRO A 259 -14.72 27.01 -24.74
C PRO A 259 -13.73 28.14 -25.07
N GLU A 260 -13.47 29.03 -24.12
CA GLU A 260 -12.62 30.20 -24.31
C GLU A 260 -11.14 29.82 -24.49
N ASP A 261 -10.69 28.74 -23.84
CA ASP A 261 -9.33 28.23 -23.98
C ASP A 261 -9.22 26.68 -23.94
N GLU A 262 -8.02 26.17 -24.20
CA GLU A 262 -7.73 24.73 -24.17
C GLU A 262 -7.86 24.12 -22.75
N THR A 263 -7.78 24.93 -21.69
CA THR A 263 -7.92 24.47 -20.30
C THR A 263 -9.38 24.27 -19.95
N GLU A 264 -10.27 25.15 -20.39
CA GLU A 264 -11.72 25.02 -20.29
C GLU A 264 -12.23 23.84 -21.12
N ALA A 265 -11.78 23.73 -22.38
CA ALA A 265 -12.10 22.59 -23.22
C ALA A 265 -11.71 21.26 -22.54
N LYS A 266 -10.52 21.20 -21.93
CA LYS A 266 -10.08 20.06 -21.10
C LYS A 266 -10.92 19.90 -19.84
N LEU A 267 -11.39 20.96 -19.19
CA LEU A 267 -12.24 20.86 -17.99
C LEU A 267 -13.61 20.27 -18.34
N TRP A 268 -14.25 20.72 -19.43
CA TRP A 268 -15.52 20.18 -19.92
C TRP A 268 -15.36 18.71 -20.31
N GLN A 269 -14.34 18.39 -21.13
CA GLN A 269 -14.02 17.02 -21.54
C GLN A 269 -13.76 16.10 -20.32
N ASN A 270 -12.97 16.56 -19.34
CA ASN A 270 -12.71 15.82 -18.12
C ASN A 270 -13.95 15.63 -17.24
N SER A 271 -14.92 16.54 -17.28
CA SER A 271 -16.21 16.39 -16.59
C SER A 271 -17.06 15.32 -17.28
N LEU A 272 -17.20 15.44 -18.62
CA LEU A 272 -18.08 14.57 -19.42
C LEU A 272 -17.57 13.13 -19.53
N LEU A 273 -16.25 12.91 -19.61
CA LEU A 273 -15.63 11.59 -19.62
C LEU A 273 -15.54 10.95 -18.22
N ARG A 274 -15.85 11.69 -17.14
CA ARG A 274 -15.76 11.16 -15.78
C ARG A 274 -16.96 10.31 -15.47
N LYS A 275 -16.73 9.02 -15.19
CA LYS A 275 -17.73 8.19 -14.51
C LYS A 275 -17.92 8.69 -13.09
N PHE A 276 -19.07 9.29 -12.82
CA PHE A 276 -19.52 9.60 -11.46
C PHE A 276 -19.97 8.31 -10.76
N SER A 277 -20.06 8.38 -9.42
CA SER A 277 -20.53 7.26 -8.60
C SER A 277 -22.00 7.49 -8.29
N SER A 278 -22.89 6.84 -9.02
CA SER A 278 -24.34 6.77 -8.79
C SER A 278 -24.73 6.37 -7.36
N LEU A 279 -23.82 5.70 -6.64
CA LEU A 279 -24.04 5.20 -5.29
C LEU A 279 -23.64 6.22 -4.21
N PRO A 280 -24.42 6.35 -3.12
CA PRO A 280 -24.09 7.24 -2.00
C PRO A 280 -22.84 6.81 -1.24
N PHE A 281 -22.27 7.72 -0.45
CA PHE A 281 -21.16 7.39 0.44
C PHE A 281 -21.55 6.31 1.47
N PRO A 282 -20.61 5.41 1.81
CA PRO A 282 -20.81 4.38 2.82
C PRO A 282 -21.01 4.99 4.22
N VAL A 283 -21.63 4.21 5.11
CA VAL A 283 -21.69 4.53 6.55
C VAL A 283 -20.86 3.52 7.34
N ALA A 284 -19.88 4.02 8.09
CA ALA A 284 -18.96 3.24 8.90
C ALA A 284 -19.47 3.10 10.35
N TYR A 285 -19.30 1.89 10.88
CA TYR A 285 -19.58 1.49 12.25
C TYR A 285 -18.23 1.01 12.83
N GLU A 286 -17.48 1.95 13.38
CA GLU A 286 -16.05 1.79 13.67
C GLU A 286 -15.75 0.85 14.82
N THR A 287 -16.72 0.61 15.71
CA THR A 287 -16.56 -0.31 16.84
C THR A 287 -17.30 -1.63 16.61
N ASN A 288 -16.89 -2.65 17.34
CA ASN A 288 -17.51 -3.97 17.28
C ASN A 288 -18.77 -4.12 18.15
N GLU A 289 -19.12 -3.09 18.92
CA GLU A 289 -20.38 -3.00 19.68
C GLU A 289 -21.45 -2.18 18.95
N ASP A 290 -21.10 -1.53 17.83
CA ASP A 290 -22.02 -0.73 17.03
C ASP A 290 -23.08 -1.54 16.26
N LEU A 291 -22.94 -2.88 16.23
CA LEU A 291 -23.84 -3.79 15.52
C LEU A 291 -24.56 -4.70 16.54
N VAL A 292 -25.88 -4.84 16.40
CA VAL A 292 -26.70 -5.73 17.24
C VAL A 292 -27.18 -6.91 16.41
N TRP A 293 -26.69 -8.10 16.76
CA TRP A 293 -27.01 -9.36 16.12
C TRP A 293 -28.17 -10.05 16.84
N SER A 294 -29.02 -10.73 16.08
CA SER A 294 -30.16 -11.50 16.60
C SER A 294 -30.49 -12.67 15.67
N LYS A 295 -31.38 -13.58 16.11
CA LYS A 295 -32.03 -14.58 15.25
C LYS A 295 -33.51 -14.24 15.09
N ASN A 296 -34.04 -14.37 13.87
CA ASN A 296 -35.47 -14.29 13.64
C ASN A 296 -36.19 -15.62 13.94
N ARG A 297 -37.51 -15.62 13.79
CA ARG A 297 -38.40 -16.80 14.00
C ARG A 297 -38.02 -18.02 13.15
N PHE A 298 -37.31 -17.81 12.04
CA PHE A 298 -36.84 -18.85 11.11
C PHE A 298 -35.38 -19.23 11.35
N GLY A 299 -34.79 -18.84 12.48
CA GLY A 299 -33.39 -19.12 12.83
C GLY A 299 -32.34 -18.35 12.02
N ARG A 300 -32.76 -17.44 11.11
CA ARG A 300 -31.83 -16.64 10.29
C ARG A 300 -31.20 -15.54 11.12
N ILE A 301 -29.94 -15.25 10.87
CA ILE A 301 -29.21 -14.15 11.50
C ILE A 301 -29.72 -12.83 10.96
N CYS A 302 -30.07 -11.93 11.87
CA CYS A 302 -30.51 -10.58 11.62
C CYS A 302 -29.56 -9.58 12.28
N LEU A 303 -29.46 -8.41 11.67
CA LEU A 303 -28.70 -7.26 12.13
C LEU A 303 -29.66 -6.08 12.34
N THR A 304 -29.48 -5.40 13.46
CA THR A 304 -30.11 -4.11 13.76
C THR A 304 -29.01 -3.11 14.11
N PHE A 305 -29.11 -1.89 13.58
CA PHE A 305 -28.21 -0.81 13.94
C PHE A 305 -28.82 -0.04 15.13
N PRO A 306 -28.08 0.28 16.20
CA PRO A 306 -28.60 0.98 17.38
C PRO A 306 -29.27 2.33 17.10
N THR A 307 -28.96 2.94 15.95
CA THR A 307 -29.50 4.20 15.41
C THR A 307 -30.71 4.02 14.49
N LEU A 308 -31.04 2.78 14.12
CA LEU A 308 -32.13 2.40 13.19
C LEU A 308 -32.89 1.21 13.79
N ARG A 309 -33.29 1.31 15.07
CA ARG A 309 -33.78 0.15 15.86
C ARG A 309 -35.07 -0.47 15.32
N GLU A 310 -35.88 0.33 14.65
CA GLU A 310 -37.13 -0.07 14.00
C GLU A 310 -36.87 -0.96 12.75
N HIS A 311 -35.63 -0.97 12.26
CA HIS A 311 -35.24 -1.67 11.04
C HIS A 311 -34.42 -2.92 11.33
N ILE A 312 -34.86 -4.05 10.78
CA ILE A 312 -34.22 -5.36 10.91
C ILE A 312 -33.75 -5.82 9.53
N PHE A 313 -32.46 -6.10 9.41
CA PHE A 313 -31.81 -6.53 8.18
C PHE A 313 -31.43 -8.01 8.28
N GLN A 314 -31.97 -8.86 7.41
CA GLN A 314 -31.57 -10.27 7.32
C GLN A 314 -30.22 -10.40 6.63
N ILE A 315 -29.33 -11.22 7.18
CA ILE A 315 -28.02 -11.53 6.60
C ILE A 315 -28.17 -12.58 5.51
N TYR A 316 -27.86 -12.21 4.27
CA TYR A 316 -27.75 -13.12 3.13
C TYR A 316 -26.27 -13.22 2.72
N CYS A 317 -25.67 -14.39 2.98
CA CYS A 317 -24.26 -14.68 2.70
C CYS A 317 -24.07 -16.09 2.14
N ASP A 318 -22.94 -16.33 1.50
CA ASP A 318 -22.49 -17.68 1.15
C ASP A 318 -22.25 -18.49 2.43
N SER A 319 -22.62 -19.78 2.41
CA SER A 319 -22.20 -20.82 3.37
C SER A 319 -20.76 -20.67 3.88
N ARG A 320 -19.82 -20.31 2.99
CA ARG A 320 -18.39 -20.10 3.28
C ARG A 320 -18.10 -18.93 4.21
N GLN A 321 -19.04 -18.01 4.41
CA GLN A 321 -18.91 -16.86 5.32
C GLN A 321 -19.85 -16.93 6.53
N LEU A 322 -20.87 -17.79 6.49
CA LEU A 322 -21.89 -17.91 7.54
C LEU A 322 -21.31 -18.10 8.96
N HIS A 323 -20.23 -18.88 9.09
CA HIS A 323 -19.56 -19.15 10.37
C HIS A 323 -19.03 -17.89 11.06
N TRP A 324 -18.62 -16.85 10.31
CA TRP A 324 -18.22 -15.57 10.90
C TRP A 324 -19.42 -14.82 11.50
N PHE A 325 -20.55 -14.78 10.79
CA PHE A 325 -21.76 -14.11 11.28
C PHE A 325 -22.39 -14.84 12.47
N GLN A 326 -22.34 -16.18 12.48
CA GLN A 326 -22.69 -17.00 13.65
C GLN A 326 -21.82 -16.61 14.85
N ARG A 327 -20.50 -16.47 14.64
CA ARG A 327 -19.57 -16.09 15.70
C ARG A 327 -19.79 -14.69 16.27
N PHE A 328 -20.19 -13.72 15.44
CA PHE A 328 -20.50 -12.37 15.94
C PHE A 328 -21.72 -12.36 16.88
N LEU A 329 -22.72 -13.20 16.56
CA LEU A 329 -23.88 -13.40 17.43
C LEU A 329 -23.47 -14.10 18.74
N GLU A 330 -22.73 -15.20 18.67
CA GLU A 330 -22.22 -15.93 19.84
C GLU A 330 -21.43 -15.02 20.79
N ASP A 331 -20.48 -14.24 20.27
CA ASP A 331 -19.68 -13.28 21.04
C ASP A 331 -20.57 -12.28 21.82
N GLN A 332 -21.59 -11.75 21.16
CA GLN A 332 -22.52 -10.80 21.76
C GLN A 332 -23.46 -11.46 22.79
N GLU A 333 -23.96 -12.67 22.52
CA GLU A 333 -24.79 -13.47 23.43
C GLU A 333 -23.99 -13.86 24.70
N ILE A 334 -22.77 -14.37 24.55
CA ILE A 334 -21.88 -14.75 25.66
C ILE A 334 -21.56 -13.55 26.55
N LYS A 335 -21.23 -12.39 25.95
CA LYS A 335 -20.99 -11.15 26.71
C LYS A 335 -22.25 -10.65 27.44
N LYS A 336 -23.42 -10.77 26.83
CA LYS A 336 -24.71 -10.36 27.43
C LYS A 336 -25.09 -11.27 28.61
N ASN A 337 -25.01 -12.59 28.42
CA ASN A 337 -25.39 -13.60 29.40
C ASN A 337 -24.47 -13.58 30.63
N SER A 338 -23.17 -13.34 30.43
CA SER A 338 -22.16 -13.17 31.49
C SER A 338 -22.20 -11.80 32.20
N LYS A 339 -23.26 -10.98 32.03
CA LYS A 339 -23.37 -9.62 32.60
C LYS A 339 -22.16 -8.72 32.29
N ASN A 340 -21.59 -8.82 31.09
CA ASN A 340 -20.39 -8.11 30.63
C ASN A 340 -19.08 -8.45 31.38
N GLN A 341 -18.92 -9.69 31.87
CA GLN A 341 -17.65 -10.17 32.43
C GLN A 341 -16.56 -10.36 31.36
N HIS A 342 -16.92 -10.56 30.09
CA HIS A 342 -15.98 -10.60 28.96
C HIS A 342 -15.74 -9.22 28.35
N SER A 343 -14.51 -8.99 27.86
CA SER A 343 -14.14 -7.77 27.15
C SER A 343 -14.40 -7.88 25.64
N SER A 344 -15.14 -6.93 25.07
CA SER A 344 -15.35 -6.81 23.61
C SER A 344 -14.06 -6.55 22.82
N ALA A 345 -12.94 -6.21 23.47
CA ALA A 345 -11.62 -6.21 22.83
C ALA A 345 -11.24 -7.59 22.24
N LEU A 346 -11.87 -8.68 22.70
CA LEU A 346 -11.68 -10.05 22.22
C LEU A 346 -12.80 -10.56 21.30
N PHE A 347 -13.73 -9.69 20.86
CA PHE A 347 -14.69 -10.03 19.80
C PHE A 347 -13.99 -10.24 18.46
N THR A 348 -14.39 -11.28 17.72
CA THR A 348 -13.87 -11.60 16.39
C THR A 348 -14.16 -10.50 15.36
N LEU A 349 -15.32 -9.83 15.48
CA LEU A 349 -15.66 -8.60 14.76
C LEU A 349 -14.80 -7.42 15.26
N ARG A 350 -14.31 -6.59 14.33
CA ARG A 350 -13.60 -5.34 14.63
C ARG A 350 -14.43 -4.09 14.28
N SER A 351 -15.01 -4.06 13.10
CA SER A 351 -15.83 -2.95 12.62
C SER A 351 -16.76 -3.39 11.49
N GLY A 352 -17.82 -2.62 11.26
CA GLY A 352 -18.76 -2.78 10.16
C GLY A 352 -18.78 -1.56 9.25
N ARG A 353 -19.25 -1.74 8.01
CA ARG A 353 -19.55 -0.65 7.08
C ARG A 353 -20.67 -1.08 6.17
N ILE A 354 -21.71 -0.26 6.05
CA ILE A 354 -22.75 -0.45 5.02
C ILE A 354 -22.41 0.38 3.79
N ALA A 355 -22.63 -0.18 2.61
CA ALA A 355 -22.61 0.54 1.35
C ALA A 355 -23.59 -0.12 0.39
N TRP A 356 -24.17 0.68 -0.49
CA TRP A 356 -24.87 0.15 -1.67
C TRP A 356 -23.83 -0.38 -2.66
N GLN A 357 -24.19 -1.42 -3.39
CA GLN A 357 -23.47 -1.93 -4.55
C GLN A 357 -24.32 -1.73 -5.79
N GLU A 358 -23.66 -1.46 -6.91
CA GLU A 358 -24.32 -1.27 -8.20
C GLU A 358 -25.00 -2.56 -8.64
N GLY A 359 -26.14 -2.42 -9.30
CA GLY A 359 -26.98 -3.52 -9.77
C GLY A 359 -27.52 -3.16 -11.15
N GLU A 360 -27.91 -4.17 -11.91
CA GLU A 360 -28.38 -4.01 -13.28
C GLU A 360 -29.91 -4.08 -13.30
N GLY A 361 -30.57 -3.04 -13.82
CA GLY A 361 -32.03 -2.99 -13.87
C GLY A 361 -32.59 -1.61 -14.21
N LYS A 362 -33.93 -1.52 -14.21
CA LYS A 362 -34.72 -0.28 -14.28
C LYS A 362 -35.71 -0.28 -13.10
N GLY A 363 -35.96 0.87 -12.50
CA GLY A 363 -36.79 1.01 -11.30
C GLY A 363 -36.19 2.02 -10.32
N GLU A 364 -36.64 1.97 -9.08
CA GLU A 364 -36.14 2.86 -8.02
C GLU A 364 -34.72 2.48 -7.56
N PRO A 365 -33.88 3.45 -7.14
CA PRO A 365 -32.47 3.17 -6.81
C PRO A 365 -32.28 2.13 -5.70
N TRP A 366 -33.18 2.09 -4.70
CA TRP A 366 -33.12 1.12 -3.59
C TRP A 366 -33.57 -0.30 -3.96
N ASP A 367 -34.15 -0.49 -5.15
CA ASP A 367 -34.53 -1.78 -5.73
C ASP A 367 -33.54 -2.28 -6.77
N ILE A 368 -32.97 -1.38 -7.59
CA ILE A 368 -31.87 -1.70 -8.50
C ILE A 368 -30.61 -2.09 -7.71
N HIS A 369 -30.22 -1.27 -6.73
CA HIS A 369 -28.99 -1.45 -5.99
C HIS A 369 -29.21 -2.32 -4.74
N HIS A 370 -28.23 -3.15 -4.38
CA HIS A 370 -28.32 -3.97 -3.16
C HIS A 370 -27.42 -3.44 -2.05
N LEU A 371 -28.03 -3.33 -0.86
CA LEU A 371 -27.33 -2.98 0.37
C LEU A 371 -26.38 -4.11 0.79
N THR A 372 -25.11 -3.77 0.98
CA THR A 372 -24.05 -4.70 1.38
C THR A 372 -23.42 -4.26 2.70
N LEU A 373 -23.28 -5.20 3.64
CA LEU A 373 -22.49 -5.03 4.84
C LEU A 373 -21.10 -5.62 4.62
N TYR A 374 -20.08 -4.82 4.91
CA TYR A 374 -18.68 -5.23 4.99
C TYR A 374 -18.28 -5.30 6.46
N CYS A 375 -17.71 -6.42 6.89
CA CYS A 375 -17.21 -6.61 8.26
C CYS A 375 -15.70 -6.84 8.25
N CYS A 376 -14.96 -6.08 9.08
CA CYS A 376 -13.56 -6.35 9.36
C CYS A 376 -13.44 -7.35 10.51
N VAL A 377 -12.63 -8.39 10.31
CA VAL A 377 -12.51 -9.57 11.18
C VAL A 377 -11.05 -9.84 11.49
N ASP A 378 -10.66 -9.96 12.77
CA ASP A 378 -9.30 -10.36 13.16
C ASP A 378 -9.24 -11.88 13.33
N THR A 379 -8.64 -12.59 12.37
CA THR A 379 -8.69 -14.06 12.33
C THR A 379 -7.96 -14.73 13.49
N ARG A 380 -7.10 -14.01 14.22
CA ARG A 380 -6.47 -14.49 15.46
C ARG A 380 -7.51 -14.81 16.55
N LEU A 381 -8.62 -14.07 16.58
CA LEU A 381 -9.70 -14.25 17.54
C LEU A 381 -10.67 -15.37 17.16
N TRP A 382 -10.31 -16.23 16.19
CA TRP A 382 -11.06 -17.43 15.87
C TRP A 382 -10.75 -18.59 16.82
N THR A 383 -9.47 -18.75 17.18
CA THR A 383 -8.94 -19.90 17.94
C THR A 383 -8.59 -19.48 19.38
N GLU A 384 -8.47 -20.45 20.28
CA GLU A 384 -8.14 -20.20 21.68
C GLU A 384 -6.73 -19.60 21.84
N GLU A 385 -5.76 -20.22 21.21
CA GLU A 385 -4.34 -19.86 21.27
C GLU A 385 -4.09 -18.50 20.61
N GLY A 386 -4.76 -18.21 19.50
CA GLY A 386 -4.72 -16.89 18.87
C GLY A 386 -5.42 -15.81 19.70
N THR A 387 -6.46 -16.18 20.46
CA THR A 387 -7.13 -15.28 21.41
C THR A 387 -6.26 -15.00 22.64
N ASN A 388 -5.49 -15.99 23.11
CA ASN A 388 -4.54 -15.81 24.20
C ASN A 388 -3.41 -14.84 23.83
N LEU A 389 -2.84 -14.92 22.62
CA LEU A 389 -1.88 -13.93 22.13
C LEU A 389 -2.46 -12.50 22.11
N VAL A 390 -3.68 -12.33 21.60
CA VAL A 390 -4.34 -11.01 21.57
C VAL A 390 -4.71 -10.52 22.97
N LYS A 391 -5.06 -11.43 23.89
CA LYS A 391 -5.29 -11.14 25.31
C LYS A 391 -4.01 -10.61 25.98
N GLU A 392 -2.86 -11.24 25.74
CA GLU A 392 -1.56 -10.80 26.24
C GLU A 392 -1.16 -9.43 25.67
N GLU A 393 -1.21 -9.26 24.34
CA GLU A 393 -0.98 -7.97 23.66
C GLU A 393 -1.80 -6.83 24.29
N LYS A 394 -3.11 -7.07 24.53
CA LYS A 394 -4.01 -6.06 25.10
C LYS A 394 -3.88 -5.87 26.60
N ALA A 395 -3.55 -6.92 27.36
CA ALA A 395 -3.23 -6.81 28.78
C ALA A 395 -1.97 -5.94 28.97
N GLU A 396 -0.93 -6.13 28.16
CA GLU A 396 0.27 -5.29 28.18
C GLU A 396 0.00 -3.83 27.83
N GLU A 397 -0.75 -3.55 26.74
CA GLU A 397 -1.12 -2.18 26.36
C GLU A 397 -1.85 -1.45 27.50
N ILE A 398 -2.76 -2.15 28.18
CA ILE A 398 -3.53 -1.60 29.30
C ILE A 398 -2.64 -1.43 30.54
N ALA A 399 -1.78 -2.40 30.86
CA ALA A 399 -0.82 -2.30 31.95
C ALA A 399 0.13 -1.11 31.74
N LYS A 400 0.69 -0.94 30.53
CA LYS A 400 1.52 0.21 30.13
C LYS A 400 0.75 1.54 30.28
N THR A 401 -0.53 1.57 29.92
CA THR A 401 -1.38 2.76 30.13
C THR A 401 -1.58 3.06 31.63
N ILE A 402 -1.80 2.02 32.45
CA ILE A 402 -1.99 2.15 33.90
C ILE A 402 -0.72 2.65 34.58
N THR A 403 0.46 2.10 34.27
CA THR A 403 1.74 2.54 34.85
C THR A 403 2.08 3.97 34.44
N GLN A 404 1.95 4.31 33.15
CA GLN A 404 2.14 5.68 32.66
C GLN A 404 1.17 6.70 33.28
N THR A 405 -0.06 6.28 33.61
CA THR A 405 -1.01 7.17 34.28
C THR A 405 -0.62 7.35 35.75
N LYS A 406 -0.34 6.25 36.47
CA LYS A 406 0.12 6.30 37.88
C LYS A 406 1.43 7.07 38.07
N ALA A 407 2.34 7.04 37.10
CA ALA A 407 3.61 7.75 37.15
C ALA A 407 3.48 9.29 37.11
N LYS A 408 2.28 9.84 36.89
CA LYS A 408 2.04 11.30 36.84
C LYS A 408 1.85 11.96 38.21
N GLY A 409 1.95 11.21 39.31
CA GLY A 409 1.78 11.76 40.66
C GLY A 409 0.31 12.04 40.97
N ASP A 410 -0.01 13.29 41.32
CA ASP A 410 -1.36 13.68 41.74
C ASP A 410 -2.39 13.55 40.61
N LEU A 411 -3.31 12.60 40.77
CA LEU A 411 -4.30 12.25 39.76
C LEU A 411 -5.61 13.01 39.96
N ASN A 412 -5.95 13.85 38.99
CA ASN A 412 -7.27 14.46 38.86
C ASN A 412 -8.38 13.37 38.75
N ASP A 413 -9.59 13.64 39.25
CA ASP A 413 -10.74 12.73 39.20
C ASP A 413 -10.99 12.09 37.83
N LYS A 414 -10.79 12.84 36.73
CA LYS A 414 -10.92 12.31 35.36
C LYS A 414 -9.89 11.21 35.06
N GLN A 415 -8.68 11.34 35.59
CA GLN A 415 -7.59 10.35 35.49
C GLN A 415 -7.82 9.16 36.43
N GLN A 416 -8.31 9.40 37.66
CA GLN A 416 -8.71 8.32 38.57
C GLN A 416 -9.86 7.48 37.97
N ALA A 417 -10.88 8.12 37.39
CA ALA A 417 -11.96 7.46 36.68
C ALA A 417 -11.49 6.76 35.39
N HIS A 418 -10.41 7.23 34.76
CA HIS A 418 -9.75 6.52 33.66
C HIS A 418 -9.04 5.25 34.16
N LEU A 419 -8.28 5.33 35.27
CA LEU A 419 -7.64 4.17 35.90
C LEU A 419 -8.66 3.11 36.34
N LYS A 420 -9.75 3.51 37.02
CA LYS A 420 -10.83 2.59 37.42
C LYS A 420 -11.40 1.85 36.20
N ARG A 421 -11.63 2.55 35.08
CA ARG A 421 -12.05 1.94 33.80
C ARG A 421 -11.01 0.99 33.23
N LYS A 422 -9.72 1.37 33.17
CA LYS A 422 -8.64 0.52 32.65
C LYS A 422 -8.41 -0.74 33.48
N ASN A 423 -8.46 -0.65 34.81
CA ASN A 423 -8.39 -1.80 35.72
C ASN A 423 -9.57 -2.75 35.47
N SER A 424 -10.79 -2.22 35.29
CA SER A 424 -11.96 -3.03 34.95
C SER A 424 -11.83 -3.70 33.57
N SER A 425 -11.30 -3.00 32.56
CA SER A 425 -10.99 -3.59 31.25
C SER A 425 -9.96 -4.73 31.35
N LEU A 426 -8.92 -4.57 32.17
CA LEU A 426 -7.90 -5.60 32.38
C LEU A 426 -8.50 -6.87 33.01
N ALA A 427 -9.33 -6.71 34.05
CA ALA A 427 -10.04 -7.82 34.67
C ALA A 427 -10.95 -8.57 33.68
N ARG A 428 -11.68 -7.85 32.81
CA ARG A 428 -12.56 -8.44 31.78
C ARG A 428 -11.81 -9.12 30.63
N ILE A 429 -10.58 -8.69 30.33
CA ILE A 429 -9.73 -9.32 29.30
C ILE A 429 -9.18 -10.66 29.79
N ASN A 430 -9.07 -10.87 31.10
CA ASN A 430 -8.64 -12.16 31.64
C ASN A 430 -9.66 -13.29 31.45
N ASN A 431 -10.92 -12.97 31.16
CA ASN A 431 -11.98 -13.90 30.79
C ASN A 431 -12.14 -13.96 29.25
N PRO A 432 -11.40 -14.83 28.52
CA PRO A 432 -11.57 -14.99 27.08
C PRO A 432 -12.94 -15.57 26.73
N PHE A 433 -13.35 -15.43 25.47
CA PHE A 433 -14.50 -16.14 24.93
C PHE A 433 -14.13 -17.61 24.68
N PRO A 434 -15.07 -18.56 24.76
CA PRO A 434 -14.83 -19.95 24.36
C PRO A 434 -14.52 -20.03 22.86
N ARG A 435 -13.36 -20.59 22.53
CA ARG A 435 -12.85 -20.77 21.16
C ARG A 435 -12.48 -22.24 20.93
N PRO A 436 -12.55 -22.75 19.69
CA PRO A 436 -11.89 -24.00 19.35
C PRO A 436 -10.39 -23.86 19.55
N SER A 437 -9.76 -24.85 20.19
CA SER A 437 -8.31 -25.01 20.16
C SER A 437 -7.86 -25.35 18.74
N GLN A 438 -6.84 -24.65 18.27
CA GLN A 438 -6.09 -24.98 17.08
C GLN A 438 -4.63 -24.57 17.33
N PRO A 439 -3.70 -25.53 17.50
CA PRO A 439 -2.35 -25.23 17.94
C PRO A 439 -1.67 -24.27 16.97
N LEU A 440 -1.06 -23.21 17.52
CA LEU A 440 -0.26 -22.27 16.74
C LEU A 440 0.86 -23.01 16.02
N TYR A 441 1.10 -22.61 14.78
CA TYR A 441 2.16 -23.17 13.96
C TYR A 441 3.53 -22.98 14.65
N LYS A 442 4.20 -24.10 14.93
CA LYS A 442 5.57 -24.14 15.48
C LYS A 442 6.50 -24.77 14.46
N GLY A 443 7.05 -23.93 13.59
CA GLY A 443 8.10 -24.35 12.65
C GLY A 443 9.44 -24.53 13.35
N GLN A 444 10.26 -25.44 12.83
CA GLN A 444 11.63 -25.69 13.25
C GLN A 444 12.52 -24.53 12.79
N SER A 445 13.17 -23.85 13.74
CA SER A 445 13.95 -22.63 13.45
C SER A 445 15.14 -22.83 12.49
N HIS A 446 15.60 -24.07 12.30
CA HIS A 446 16.66 -24.40 11.36
C HIS A 446 16.15 -24.77 9.96
N ILE A 447 14.86 -25.02 9.75
CA ILE A 447 14.30 -25.28 8.42
C ILE A 447 13.74 -23.99 7.84
N LEU A 448 14.18 -23.61 6.63
CA LEU A 448 13.75 -22.40 5.93
C LEU A 448 13.26 -22.74 4.53
N LEU A 449 12.19 -22.08 4.09
CA LEU A 449 11.68 -22.18 2.73
C LEU A 449 12.10 -20.93 1.94
N GLY A 450 13.07 -21.07 1.04
CA GLY A 450 13.46 -20.02 0.12
C GLY A 450 12.57 -19.99 -1.11
N VAL A 451 12.03 -18.81 -1.45
CA VAL A 451 11.30 -18.58 -2.70
C VAL A 451 12.18 -17.77 -3.64
N SER A 452 12.52 -18.33 -4.79
CA SER A 452 13.10 -17.57 -5.90
C SER A 452 12.02 -17.06 -6.84
N LEU A 453 12.24 -15.88 -7.40
CA LEU A 453 11.38 -15.25 -8.42
C LEU A 453 12.23 -14.93 -9.66
N GLY A 454 11.74 -15.23 -10.86
CA GLY A 454 12.49 -15.04 -12.11
C GLY A 454 11.62 -14.93 -13.36
N LEU A 455 12.18 -14.38 -14.45
CA LEU A 455 11.41 -13.98 -15.63
C LEU A 455 10.68 -15.14 -16.32
N GLU A 456 11.27 -16.33 -16.34
CA GLU A 456 10.72 -17.48 -17.07
C GLU A 456 9.84 -18.39 -16.18
N LYS A 457 10.17 -18.43 -14.88
CA LYS A 457 9.52 -19.23 -13.84
C LYS A 457 9.14 -18.27 -12.69
N PRO A 458 7.87 -17.83 -12.60
CA PRO A 458 7.49 -16.73 -11.71
C PRO A 458 7.74 -17.03 -10.23
N ALA A 459 7.71 -18.31 -9.83
CA ALA A 459 8.18 -18.80 -8.55
C ALA A 459 8.91 -20.15 -8.70
N THR A 460 9.92 -20.39 -7.88
CA THR A 460 10.54 -21.70 -7.66
C THR A 460 11.04 -21.78 -6.21
N VAL A 461 10.75 -22.89 -5.54
CA VAL A 461 10.90 -23.06 -4.09
C VAL A 461 11.98 -24.09 -3.76
N ALA A 462 12.74 -23.82 -2.69
CA ALA A 462 13.64 -24.76 -2.05
C ALA A 462 13.36 -24.78 -0.54
N VAL A 463 13.23 -25.96 0.06
CA VAL A 463 13.23 -26.12 1.53
C VAL A 463 14.63 -26.59 1.94
N VAL A 464 15.25 -25.88 2.88
CA VAL A 464 16.65 -26.07 3.27
C VAL A 464 16.76 -26.19 4.79
N ASP A 465 17.52 -27.17 5.25
CA ASP A 465 18.05 -27.17 6.61
C ASP A 465 19.29 -26.25 6.66
N GLY A 466 19.16 -25.12 7.36
CA GLY A 466 20.20 -24.13 7.52
C GLY A 466 21.39 -24.59 8.38
N THR A 467 21.24 -25.64 9.21
CA THR A 467 22.38 -26.18 9.99
C THR A 467 23.34 -26.96 9.12
N THR A 468 22.83 -27.81 8.21
CA THR A 468 23.66 -28.62 7.30
C THR A 468 23.84 -28.01 5.91
N GLY A 469 23.05 -26.98 5.56
CA GLY A 469 22.98 -26.42 4.20
C GLY A 469 22.34 -27.35 3.17
N LYS A 470 21.78 -28.49 3.61
CA LYS A 470 21.17 -29.50 2.73
C LYS A 470 19.74 -29.11 2.35
N VAL A 471 19.41 -29.36 1.09
CA VAL A 471 18.05 -29.13 0.56
C VAL A 471 17.20 -30.36 0.82
N LEU A 472 16.10 -30.18 1.55
CA LEU A 472 15.11 -31.22 1.82
C LEU A 472 14.21 -31.47 0.61
N THR A 473 13.82 -30.40 -0.10
CA THR A 473 13.08 -30.54 -1.36
C THR A 473 13.20 -29.32 -2.26
N TYR A 474 13.04 -29.54 -3.55
CA TYR A 474 12.80 -28.51 -4.55
C TYR A 474 11.37 -28.63 -5.11
N ARG A 475 10.74 -27.49 -5.40
CA ARG A 475 9.45 -27.41 -6.08
C ARG A 475 9.48 -26.34 -7.17
N ASN A 476 9.38 -26.79 -8.42
CA ASN A 476 9.28 -25.92 -9.59
C ASN A 476 7.82 -25.48 -9.84
N ILE A 477 7.61 -24.51 -10.72
CA ILE A 477 6.28 -23.94 -11.02
C ILE A 477 5.23 -24.97 -11.51
N LYS A 478 5.63 -26.07 -12.17
CA LYS A 478 4.71 -27.15 -12.55
C LYS A 478 4.28 -27.96 -11.33
N GLN A 479 5.23 -28.27 -10.44
CA GLN A 479 4.96 -28.97 -9.18
C GLN A 479 4.15 -28.12 -8.19
N LEU A 480 4.32 -26.78 -8.21
CA LEU A 480 3.56 -25.85 -7.37
C LEU A 480 2.11 -25.66 -7.83
N LEU A 481 1.80 -25.87 -9.12
CA LEU A 481 0.44 -25.69 -9.65
C LEU A 481 -0.28 -27.01 -9.93
N GLY A 482 0.44 -28.12 -10.13
CA GLY A 482 -0.12 -29.40 -10.55
C GLY A 482 -1.00 -29.23 -11.80
N ASP A 483 -2.22 -29.75 -11.75
CA ASP A 483 -3.22 -29.64 -12.82
C ASP A 483 -3.59 -28.20 -13.18
N ASN A 484 -3.41 -27.24 -12.26
CA ASN A 484 -3.64 -25.83 -12.51
C ASN A 484 -2.53 -25.18 -13.36
N TYR A 485 -1.43 -25.89 -13.67
CA TYR A 485 -0.38 -25.36 -14.55
C TYR A 485 -0.91 -24.95 -15.94
N LYS A 486 -1.98 -25.61 -16.42
CA LYS A 486 -2.70 -25.22 -17.65
C LYS A 486 -3.24 -23.78 -17.62
N LEU A 487 -3.59 -23.26 -16.43
CA LEU A 487 -4.05 -21.89 -16.25
C LEU A 487 -2.94 -20.86 -16.51
N LEU A 488 -1.69 -21.17 -16.13
CA LEU A 488 -0.53 -20.32 -16.41
C LEU A 488 -0.27 -20.21 -17.92
N ASN A 489 -0.40 -21.31 -18.65
CA ASN A 489 -0.28 -21.30 -20.12
C ASN A 489 -1.42 -20.50 -20.76
N ARG A 490 -2.67 -20.69 -20.31
CA ARG A 490 -3.83 -19.90 -20.76
C ARG A 490 -3.62 -18.39 -20.53
N GLN A 491 -3.10 -18.01 -19.37
CA GLN A 491 -2.81 -16.61 -19.06
C GLN A 491 -1.72 -16.02 -19.98
N ARG A 492 -0.66 -16.78 -20.28
CA ARG A 492 0.40 -16.38 -21.22
C ARG A 492 -0.16 -16.15 -22.63
N GLN A 493 -0.98 -17.09 -23.13
CA GLN A 493 -1.67 -16.98 -24.42
C GLN A 493 -2.60 -15.77 -24.45
N GLN A 494 -3.43 -15.57 -23.41
CA GLN A 494 -4.32 -14.41 -23.34
C GLN A 494 -3.54 -13.09 -23.36
N LYS A 495 -2.45 -12.95 -22.59
CA LYS A 495 -1.62 -11.74 -22.63
C LYS A 495 -0.99 -11.50 -24.00
N HIS A 496 -0.56 -12.55 -24.71
CA HIS A 496 -0.03 -12.42 -26.07
C HIS A 496 -1.11 -11.91 -27.05
N LEU A 497 -2.30 -12.52 -27.03
CA LEU A 497 -3.44 -12.11 -27.85
C LEU A 497 -3.87 -10.66 -27.56
N LEU A 498 -4.01 -10.28 -26.28
CA LEU A 498 -4.34 -8.91 -25.89
C LEU A 498 -3.25 -7.91 -26.29
N SER A 499 -1.96 -8.27 -26.22
CA SER A 499 -0.86 -7.42 -26.69
C SER A 499 -0.91 -7.19 -28.20
N HIS A 500 -1.23 -8.25 -28.97
CA HIS A 500 -1.41 -8.16 -30.42
C HIS A 500 -2.63 -7.29 -30.79
N GLN A 501 -3.76 -7.48 -30.10
CA GLN A 501 -4.96 -6.64 -30.28
C GLN A 501 -4.71 -5.18 -29.90
N ARG A 502 -3.97 -4.89 -28.83
CA ARG A 502 -3.54 -3.52 -28.45
C ARG A 502 -2.69 -2.89 -29.55
N HIS A 503 -1.75 -3.64 -30.15
CA HIS A 503 -0.92 -3.14 -31.24
C HIS A 503 -1.73 -2.86 -32.52
N ILE A 504 -2.69 -3.72 -32.87
CA ILE A 504 -3.62 -3.46 -33.99
C ILE A 504 -4.46 -2.21 -33.69
N ALA A 505 -5.11 -2.15 -32.54
CA ALA A 505 -5.94 -1.02 -32.12
C ALA A 505 -5.17 0.32 -32.16
N GLN A 506 -3.93 0.34 -31.67
CA GLN A 506 -3.03 1.50 -31.76
C GLN A 506 -2.73 1.93 -33.20
N ARG A 507 -2.56 0.99 -34.14
CA ARG A 507 -2.34 1.31 -35.56
C ARG A 507 -3.57 1.89 -36.26
N ILE A 508 -4.77 1.57 -35.80
CA ILE A 508 -6.05 2.02 -36.38
C ILE A 508 -6.76 3.08 -35.51
N ALA A 509 -6.07 3.67 -34.54
CA ALA A 509 -6.59 4.63 -33.56
C ALA A 509 -7.86 4.18 -32.78
N ALA A 510 -8.08 2.87 -32.64
CA ALA A 510 -9.21 2.31 -31.91
C ALA A 510 -8.96 2.19 -30.40
N PRO A 511 -10.01 2.08 -29.56
CA PRO A 511 -9.88 1.83 -28.13
C PRO A 511 -9.02 0.60 -27.82
N ASN A 512 -7.98 0.78 -27.01
CA ASN A 512 -7.00 -0.26 -26.68
C ASN A 512 -7.10 -0.80 -25.23
N ASN A 513 -8.15 -0.40 -24.51
CA ASN A 513 -8.44 -0.80 -23.14
C ASN A 513 -9.11 -2.18 -23.07
N PHE A 514 -8.40 -3.22 -23.50
CA PHE A 514 -8.84 -4.60 -23.32
C PHE A 514 -8.58 -5.05 -21.88
N GLY A 515 -9.62 -5.52 -21.19
CA GLY A 515 -9.52 -6.06 -19.84
C GLY A 515 -8.66 -7.32 -19.76
N ASP A 516 -7.66 -7.31 -18.90
CA ASP A 516 -6.96 -8.54 -18.47
C ASP A 516 -7.91 -9.35 -17.57
N SER A 517 -7.99 -10.67 -17.76
CA SER A 517 -8.74 -11.53 -16.84
C SER A 517 -8.09 -11.58 -15.46
N GLU A 518 -8.89 -11.68 -14.40
CA GLU A 518 -8.40 -11.87 -13.02
C GLU A 518 -7.60 -13.18 -12.81
N LEU A 519 -7.53 -14.03 -13.84
CA LEU A 519 -6.79 -15.29 -13.88
C LEU A 519 -5.36 -15.16 -13.33
N GLY A 520 -4.67 -14.05 -13.62
CA GLY A 520 -3.32 -13.83 -13.11
C GLY A 520 -3.26 -13.68 -11.60
N GLU A 521 -4.24 -13.02 -10.99
CA GLU A 521 -4.33 -12.92 -9.53
C GLU A 521 -4.79 -14.24 -8.91
N TYR A 522 -5.69 -14.96 -9.58
CA TYR A 522 -6.08 -16.31 -9.16
C TYR A 522 -4.88 -17.27 -9.11
N ILE A 523 -3.99 -17.24 -10.12
CA ILE A 523 -2.75 -18.04 -10.11
C ILE A 523 -1.81 -17.60 -8.99
N ASP A 524 -1.65 -16.29 -8.72
CA ASP A 524 -0.87 -15.82 -7.57
C ASP A 524 -1.43 -16.34 -6.22
N ARG A 525 -2.76 -16.42 -6.08
CA ARG A 525 -3.42 -16.99 -4.88
C ARG A 525 -3.17 -18.50 -4.75
N LEU A 526 -3.19 -19.25 -5.86
CA LEU A 526 -2.84 -20.67 -5.88
C LEU A 526 -1.37 -20.91 -5.51
N LEU A 527 -0.43 -20.16 -6.12
CA LEU A 527 0.99 -20.26 -5.79
C LEU A 527 1.25 -19.95 -4.32
N ALA A 528 0.67 -18.88 -3.79
CA ALA A 528 0.80 -18.54 -2.37
C ALA A 528 0.28 -19.66 -1.46
N LYS A 529 -0.88 -20.24 -1.77
CA LYS A 529 -1.46 -21.37 -1.00
C LYS A 529 -0.51 -22.56 -0.95
N GLU A 530 0.02 -23.00 -2.10
CA GLU A 530 0.87 -24.19 -2.17
C GLU A 530 2.28 -23.94 -1.59
N ILE A 531 2.80 -22.71 -1.66
CA ILE A 531 4.02 -22.30 -0.93
C ILE A 531 3.83 -22.44 0.59
N ILE A 532 2.69 -22.00 1.13
CA ILE A 532 2.38 -22.17 2.56
C ILE A 532 2.19 -23.66 2.91
N ALA A 533 1.51 -24.44 2.08
CA ALA A 533 1.32 -25.89 2.31
C ALA A 533 2.66 -26.65 2.39
N ILE A 534 3.62 -26.30 1.52
CA ILE A 534 4.98 -26.85 1.57
C ILE A 534 5.69 -26.40 2.86
N ALA A 535 5.62 -25.12 3.24
CA ALA A 535 6.21 -24.65 4.49
C ALA A 535 5.68 -25.43 5.70
N GLN A 536 4.37 -25.66 5.76
CA GLN A 536 3.72 -26.43 6.82
C GLN A 536 4.13 -27.90 6.83
N THR A 537 4.19 -28.54 5.67
CA THR A 537 4.56 -29.97 5.52
C THR A 537 5.97 -30.26 6.03
N TYR A 538 6.92 -29.35 5.77
CA TYR A 538 8.30 -29.47 6.23
C TYR A 538 8.56 -28.75 7.57
N GLN A 539 7.53 -28.24 8.24
CA GLN A 539 7.65 -27.45 9.48
C GLN A 539 8.70 -26.32 9.37
N ALA A 540 8.79 -25.60 8.25
CA ALA A 540 9.73 -24.51 8.07
C ALA A 540 9.49 -23.36 9.08
N GLY A 541 10.51 -22.94 9.81
CA GLY A 541 10.45 -21.83 10.77
C GLY A 541 10.23 -20.47 10.11
N SER A 542 10.70 -20.27 8.88
CA SER A 542 10.40 -19.08 8.07
C SER A 542 10.30 -19.36 6.57
N ILE A 543 9.60 -18.46 5.88
CA ILE A 543 9.62 -18.32 4.43
C ILE A 543 10.47 -17.10 4.08
N VAL A 544 11.49 -17.29 3.25
CA VAL A 544 12.39 -16.22 2.83
C VAL A 544 12.02 -15.77 1.42
N LEU A 545 11.79 -14.47 1.24
CA LEU A 545 11.38 -13.84 -0.02
C LEU A 545 12.48 -12.89 -0.54
N PRO A 546 12.57 -12.64 -1.85
CA PRO A 546 13.58 -11.74 -2.40
C PRO A 546 13.12 -10.26 -2.31
N ASN A 547 14.05 -9.36 -1.99
CA ASN A 547 13.76 -7.92 -1.98
C ASN A 547 13.42 -7.41 -3.42
N LEU A 548 12.30 -6.69 -3.54
CA LEU A 548 11.81 -6.12 -4.79
C LEU A 548 12.71 -5.05 -5.43
N GLY A 549 13.58 -4.38 -4.65
CA GLY A 549 14.52 -3.39 -5.18
C GLY A 549 15.46 -3.99 -6.23
N ASP A 550 16.08 -5.12 -5.87
CA ASP A 550 17.08 -5.81 -6.70
C ASP A 550 16.43 -6.60 -7.87
N MET A 551 15.15 -6.96 -7.76
CA MET A 551 14.43 -7.74 -8.78
C MET A 551 14.45 -7.08 -10.16
N ARG A 552 14.36 -5.74 -10.24
CA ARG A 552 14.39 -5.02 -11.52
C ARG A 552 15.74 -5.15 -12.22
N GLU A 553 16.82 -5.02 -11.47
CA GLU A 553 18.18 -5.16 -11.98
C GLU A 553 18.45 -6.61 -12.40
N GLN A 554 18.08 -7.58 -11.57
CA GLN A 554 18.21 -9.01 -11.88
C GLN A 554 17.51 -9.40 -13.18
N ILE A 555 16.27 -8.95 -13.37
CA ILE A 555 15.51 -9.17 -14.61
C ILE A 555 16.22 -8.51 -15.80
N GLN A 556 16.67 -7.25 -15.67
CA GLN A 556 17.40 -6.57 -16.74
C GLN A 556 18.73 -7.26 -17.08
N SER A 557 19.44 -7.81 -16.10
CA SER A 557 20.65 -8.61 -16.30
C SER A 557 20.37 -9.93 -17.00
N GLU A 558 19.30 -10.65 -16.64
CA GLU A 558 18.90 -11.89 -17.33
C GLU A 558 18.51 -11.61 -18.79
N ILE A 559 17.77 -10.53 -19.04
CA ILE A 559 17.38 -10.09 -20.38
C ILE A 559 18.62 -9.73 -21.23
N LYS A 560 19.59 -9.00 -20.67
CA LYS A 560 20.85 -8.65 -21.35
C LYS A 560 21.67 -9.90 -21.69
N ALA A 561 21.89 -10.80 -20.74
CA ALA A 561 22.63 -12.03 -20.97
C ALA A 561 21.98 -12.91 -22.06
N LYS A 562 20.64 -13.03 -22.08
CA LYS A 562 19.90 -13.72 -23.15
C LYS A 562 19.93 -12.97 -24.49
N ALA A 563 20.11 -11.65 -24.48
CA ALA A 563 20.28 -10.84 -25.69
C ALA A 563 21.67 -11.06 -26.30
N GLU A 564 22.72 -10.98 -25.47
CA GLU A 564 24.12 -11.24 -25.80
C GLU A 564 24.30 -12.66 -26.37
N GLN A 565 23.73 -13.68 -25.71
CA GLN A 565 23.72 -15.07 -26.21
C GLN A 565 23.02 -15.25 -27.57
N LYS A 566 22.18 -14.32 -28.01
CA LYS A 566 21.39 -14.46 -29.23
C LYS A 566 22.02 -13.77 -30.44
N SER A 567 22.87 -12.77 -30.24
CA SER A 567 23.58 -12.07 -31.32
C SER A 567 24.63 -11.11 -30.74
N ASP A 568 25.78 -11.02 -31.38
CA ASP A 568 26.83 -10.05 -31.05
C ASP A 568 26.46 -8.60 -31.48
N LEU A 569 25.43 -8.44 -32.32
CA LEU A 569 24.98 -7.14 -32.82
C LEU A 569 24.17 -6.38 -31.77
N VAL A 570 24.75 -5.29 -31.25
CA VAL A 570 24.17 -4.43 -30.21
C VAL A 570 22.75 -3.93 -30.52
N GLU A 571 22.40 -3.72 -31.79
CA GLU A 571 21.04 -3.31 -32.19
C GLU A 571 20.03 -4.46 -32.06
N VAL A 572 20.41 -5.67 -32.47
CA VAL A 572 19.62 -6.89 -32.30
C VAL A 572 19.44 -7.19 -30.82
N GLN A 573 20.50 -7.04 -30.01
CA GLN A 573 20.44 -7.15 -28.56
C GLN A 573 19.44 -6.16 -27.95
N LYS A 574 19.49 -4.87 -28.32
CA LYS A 574 18.54 -3.83 -27.85
C LYS A 574 17.10 -4.14 -28.25
N LYS A 575 16.87 -4.58 -29.50
CA LYS A 575 15.54 -4.95 -30.02
C LYS A 575 14.98 -6.16 -29.26
N TYR A 576 15.79 -7.19 -29.07
CA TYR A 576 15.44 -8.37 -28.28
C TYR A 576 15.15 -8.00 -26.82
N ALA A 577 16.00 -7.21 -26.17
CA ALA A 577 15.81 -6.78 -24.78
C ALA A 577 14.53 -5.97 -24.54
N LYS A 578 14.01 -5.28 -25.58
CA LYS A 578 12.72 -4.58 -25.54
C LYS A 578 11.51 -5.50 -25.79
N GLN A 579 11.67 -6.55 -26.60
CA GLN A 579 10.58 -7.46 -26.98
C GLN A 579 10.43 -8.64 -26.01
N TYR A 580 11.53 -9.23 -25.56
CA TYR A 580 11.57 -10.45 -24.75
C TYR A 580 10.79 -10.37 -23.42
N PRO A 581 10.78 -9.25 -22.66
CA PRO A 581 9.98 -9.16 -21.44
C PRO A 581 8.47 -9.26 -21.70
N ASN A 582 8.02 -8.76 -22.85
CA ASN A 582 6.62 -8.81 -23.25
C ASN A 582 6.21 -10.20 -23.78
N SER A 583 7.15 -10.98 -24.35
CA SER A 583 6.87 -12.34 -24.83
C SER A 583 6.88 -13.41 -23.75
N VAL A 584 7.63 -13.23 -22.64
CA VAL A 584 7.72 -14.24 -21.57
C VAL A 584 6.60 -14.08 -20.54
N HIS A 585 6.56 -12.94 -19.82
CA HIS A 585 5.38 -12.46 -19.08
C HIS A 585 5.60 -11.07 -18.46
N GLN A 586 4.50 -10.35 -18.25
CA GLN A 586 4.42 -9.23 -17.31
C GLN A 586 3.79 -9.73 -15.99
N TRP A 587 4.62 -10.33 -15.12
CA TRP A 587 4.21 -10.77 -13.78
C TRP A 587 4.36 -9.63 -12.76
N SER A 588 3.42 -9.53 -11.82
CA SER A 588 3.52 -8.59 -10.70
C SER A 588 4.07 -9.32 -9.48
N TYR A 589 5.40 -9.36 -9.35
CA TYR A 589 6.06 -10.00 -8.20
C TYR A 589 5.66 -9.36 -6.87
N GLY A 590 5.37 -8.06 -6.85
CA GLY A 590 4.83 -7.38 -5.67
C GLY A 590 3.47 -7.95 -5.25
N ARG A 591 2.59 -8.28 -6.20
CA ARG A 591 1.30 -8.93 -5.90
C ARG A 591 1.49 -10.36 -5.39
N LEU A 592 2.39 -11.13 -5.99
CA LEU A 592 2.71 -12.49 -5.53
C LEU A 592 3.29 -12.48 -4.10
N ILE A 593 4.28 -11.62 -3.84
CA ILE A 593 4.85 -11.43 -2.49
C ILE A 593 3.77 -11.01 -1.49
N THR A 594 2.88 -10.07 -1.87
CA THR A 594 1.75 -9.64 -1.00
C THR A 594 0.81 -10.81 -0.68
N ASN A 595 0.53 -11.68 -1.66
CA ASN A 595 -0.30 -12.87 -1.46
C ASN A 595 0.37 -13.90 -0.54
N ILE A 596 1.67 -14.18 -0.71
CA ILE A 596 2.45 -15.04 0.19
C ILE A 596 2.47 -14.42 1.60
N GLN A 597 2.75 -13.13 1.74
CA GLN A 597 2.73 -12.41 3.02
C GLN A 597 1.36 -12.41 3.69
N SER A 598 0.27 -12.39 2.93
CA SER A 598 -1.08 -12.50 3.45
C SER A 598 -1.36 -13.90 4.01
N GLN A 599 -1.05 -14.95 3.24
CA GLN A 599 -1.30 -16.34 3.65
C GLN A 599 -0.36 -16.79 4.78
N SER A 600 0.93 -16.44 4.73
CA SER A 600 1.91 -16.74 5.78
C SER A 600 1.48 -16.17 7.14
N LYS A 601 0.97 -14.93 7.16
CA LYS A 601 0.45 -14.29 8.37
C LYS A 601 -0.83 -14.95 8.91
N LYS A 602 -1.65 -15.58 8.06
CA LYS A 602 -2.80 -16.39 8.49
C LYS A 602 -2.37 -17.74 9.06
N ALA A 603 -1.32 -18.34 8.49
CA ALA A 603 -0.76 -19.62 8.92
C ALA A 603 0.21 -19.52 10.12
N GLY A 604 0.53 -18.30 10.58
CA GLY A 604 1.49 -18.09 11.67
C GLY A 604 2.96 -18.28 11.29
N ILE A 605 3.30 -18.30 9.99
CA ILE A 605 4.67 -18.52 9.52
C ILE A 605 5.38 -17.18 9.34
N VAL A 606 6.60 -17.07 9.88
CA VAL A 606 7.46 -15.88 9.80
C VAL A 606 7.95 -15.67 8.37
N ILE A 607 8.03 -14.42 7.93
CA ILE A 607 8.66 -14.05 6.66
C ILE A 607 9.93 -13.24 6.90
N GLU A 608 10.95 -13.57 6.12
CA GLU A 608 12.23 -12.87 6.06
C GLU A 608 12.48 -12.39 4.64
N GLU A 609 13.24 -11.30 4.50
CA GLU A 609 13.64 -10.77 3.20
C GLU A 609 15.14 -10.96 2.99
N GLY A 610 15.49 -11.54 1.84
CA GLY A 610 16.87 -11.87 1.47
C GLY A 610 17.28 -11.26 0.13
N LYS A 611 18.58 -11.12 -0.08
CA LYS A 611 19.13 -10.75 -1.39
C LYS A 611 19.25 -12.01 -2.26
N GLN A 612 18.45 -12.06 -3.33
CA GLN A 612 18.58 -13.11 -4.33
C GLN A 612 19.85 -12.91 -5.17
N GLN A 613 20.60 -13.98 -5.44
CA GLN A 613 21.77 -13.91 -6.31
C GLN A 613 21.36 -13.60 -7.76
N ILE A 614 22.19 -12.82 -8.47
CA ILE A 614 21.89 -12.39 -9.85
C ILE A 614 22.10 -13.55 -10.84
N ARG A 615 23.25 -14.23 -10.75
CA ARG A 615 23.71 -15.27 -11.67
C ARG A 615 23.73 -16.64 -10.98
N ALA A 616 22.65 -17.41 -11.15
CA ALA A 616 22.50 -18.79 -10.68
C ALA A 616 21.22 -19.39 -11.31
N SER A 617 21.01 -20.70 -11.25
CA SER A 617 19.72 -21.31 -11.60
C SER A 617 18.61 -20.91 -10.60
N PRO A 618 17.32 -20.95 -10.95
CA PRO A 618 16.23 -20.65 -9.99
C PRO A 618 16.25 -21.54 -8.74
N LEU A 619 16.71 -22.79 -8.86
CA LEU A 619 16.82 -23.73 -7.74
C LEU A 619 17.92 -23.29 -6.76
N GLU A 620 19.10 -22.96 -7.28
CA GLU A 620 20.19 -22.41 -6.47
C GLU A 620 19.83 -21.05 -5.87
N LYS A 621 19.18 -20.16 -6.63
CA LYS A 621 18.67 -18.87 -6.13
C LYS A 621 17.77 -19.07 -4.90
N ALA A 622 16.87 -20.05 -4.93
CA ALA A 622 16.00 -20.36 -3.81
C ALA A 622 16.78 -20.96 -2.61
N LYS A 623 17.70 -21.90 -2.86
CA LYS A 623 18.56 -22.51 -1.84
C LYS A 623 19.42 -21.46 -1.13
N GLU A 624 20.21 -20.70 -1.89
CA GLU A 624 21.14 -19.71 -1.37
C GLU A 624 20.41 -18.61 -0.60
N LEU A 625 19.24 -18.18 -1.07
CA LEU A 625 18.42 -17.20 -0.37
C LEU A 625 17.96 -17.69 1.01
N ALA A 626 17.63 -18.98 1.17
CA ALA A 626 17.34 -19.58 2.48
C ALA A 626 18.60 -19.69 3.37
N ILE A 627 19.73 -20.14 2.82
CA ILE A 627 21.00 -20.28 3.58
C ILE A 627 21.49 -18.92 4.09
N ASN A 628 21.50 -17.89 3.24
CA ASN A 628 21.95 -16.55 3.59
C ASN A 628 21.07 -15.90 4.68
N ALA A 629 19.77 -16.17 4.68
CA ALA A 629 18.87 -15.73 5.75
C ALA A 629 19.18 -16.42 7.09
N TYR A 630 19.36 -17.75 7.09
CA TYR A 630 19.72 -18.47 8.31
C TYR A 630 21.09 -18.05 8.87
N GLN A 631 22.10 -17.85 8.01
CA GLN A 631 23.39 -17.31 8.42
C GLN A 631 23.27 -15.90 9.00
N SER A 632 22.39 -15.06 8.43
CA SER A 632 22.10 -13.72 8.94
C SER A 632 21.39 -13.69 10.29
N ARG A 633 20.89 -14.82 10.81
CA ARG A 633 20.39 -14.95 12.19
C ARG A 633 21.49 -15.27 13.22
N LYS A 634 22.65 -15.75 12.76
CA LYS A 634 23.80 -16.12 13.61
C LYS A 634 24.85 -15.00 13.73
N ALA A 635 24.69 -13.93 12.95
CA ALA A 635 25.56 -12.76 12.90
C ALA A 635 24.90 -11.55 13.57
#